data_AF-A0A7C3IZM0-F1
#
_entry.id   AF-A0A7C3IZM0-F1
#
_cell.length_a   1.000
_cell.length_b   1.000
_cell.length_c   1.000
_cell.angle_alpha   90.00
_cell.angle_beta   90.00
_cell.angle_gamma   90.00
#
_symmetry.space_group_name_H-M   'P 1'
#
loop_
_entity.id
_entity.type
_entity.pdbx_description
1 polymer ?
#
loop_
_entity_poly.entity_id
_entity_poly.type
_entity_poly.pdbx_seq_one_letter_code
_entity_poly.pdbx_strand_id
1 'polypeptide(L)'
;MRRMRVLLLAGLLAQSAVISLAAEPAPPLAAADVEALSRSLEKVVAILQGKVPAYTVTLVGRYKDGALEQAGELAIARLDAEQFRLAFKSDLLSFTLQRTRAETSLVVPLMRVAVVGKGPLPAESELQPARLFDRIAGLWPAALSALGVMQTADPGAVAVIIQALLQLERPADAPAGHFIAKRDLGGGRLTIELAEGGQAIRQFLWRGAEGLEAGVGVAIAEEAKLPATSPAADFVVVSVARDELERALGRGLGRAAEILAQRSGDRLKDDEREADRGRLVIRNGQRVALLQGTPLEVGYQHGKLLASEARRTADSVLYVAGLYHTLTKRTWFLDVLRGAYVRLEPHVPREYLDEMQGLANGSGLTPEEARLANMFPELFHCSGFALFGKATAGGKLLHGRVLDYVTELGFQREAVVFIVKKRDAIPFANIGYAGFIGSVSGMNAEQVAFGEMGGRGEGQWDGTPMAILMRMGLERAKTLDDAVALFRDAKRTCEYYYVISDGKGPSAVGVGATPEAIEFVKPGAAHPKLPTPLDDTVLLSAGDRYKHLVEGVKARYGQFDVQAALGLMKRPVAMRSNLHNVLFVPQDLEFHVANARGGLPACDQPYARYSLREWLDEMARPRPERGGKRDRKRRDSGL
;
A
#
# COMPACT_ATOMS: atom_id res chain seq x y z
N MET A 1 -11.92 -2.33 9.62
CA MET A 1 -12.85 -1.74 8.63
C MET A 1 -13.82 -0.70 9.20
N ARG A 2 -14.79 -1.01 10.08
CA ARG A 2 -15.66 0.04 10.70
C ARG A 2 -14.88 1.11 11.48
N ARG A 3 -13.84 0.71 12.23
CA ARG A 3 -12.89 1.63 12.91
C ARG A 3 -11.99 2.45 11.97
N MET A 4 -11.83 1.99 10.72
CA MET A 4 -11.01 2.62 9.67
C MET A 4 -11.82 3.67 8.89
N ARG A 5 -13.16 3.54 8.91
CA ARG A 5 -14.09 4.55 8.42
C ARG A 5 -14.16 5.80 9.32
N VAL A 6 -13.76 5.71 10.58
CA VAL A 6 -13.57 6.86 11.49
C VAL A 6 -12.35 7.71 11.08
N LEU A 7 -11.31 7.10 10.52
CA LEU A 7 -10.19 7.83 9.92
C LEU A 7 -10.58 8.42 8.55
N LEU A 8 -11.48 7.76 7.82
CA LEU A 8 -12.16 8.34 6.64
C LEU A 8 -13.02 9.55 7.03
N LEU A 9 -13.61 9.61 8.22
CA LEU A 9 -14.24 10.84 8.74
C LEU A 9 -13.23 11.98 8.77
N ALA A 10 -12.11 11.82 9.47
CA ALA A 10 -11.08 12.85 9.57
C ALA A 10 -10.53 13.29 8.19
N GLY A 11 -10.49 12.36 7.22
CA GLY A 11 -10.22 12.66 5.81
C GLY A 11 -11.37 13.36 5.08
N LEU A 12 -12.63 13.01 5.33
CA LEU A 12 -13.83 13.66 4.79
C LEU A 12 -13.97 15.11 5.26
N LEU A 13 -13.57 15.38 6.51
CA LEU A 13 -13.47 16.72 7.08
C LEU A 13 -12.46 17.62 6.35
N ALA A 14 -11.50 17.02 5.63
CA ALA A 14 -10.56 17.71 4.73
C ALA A 14 -10.98 17.67 3.24
N GLN A 15 -11.97 16.85 2.86
CA GLN A 15 -12.40 16.65 1.46
C GLN A 15 -13.39 17.69 0.93
N SER A 16 -14.08 18.45 1.77
CA SER A 16 -15.21 19.30 1.33
C SER A 16 -14.83 20.67 0.77
N ALA A 17 -13.54 21.00 0.63
CA ALA A 17 -13.13 22.17 -0.12
C ALA A 17 -11.73 21.93 -0.68
N VAL A 18 -11.60 21.34 -1.87
CA VAL A 18 -10.83 21.87 -3.01
C VAL A 18 -10.97 20.86 -4.17
N ILE A 19 -11.58 21.30 -5.28
CA ILE A 19 -11.23 21.07 -6.71
C ILE A 19 -12.49 21.37 -7.53
N SER A 20 -12.52 22.51 -8.22
CA SER A 20 -12.76 22.59 -9.67
C SER A 20 -12.60 24.04 -10.15
N LEU A 21 -11.54 24.27 -10.92
CA LEU A 21 -11.30 25.52 -11.65
C LEU A 21 -12.12 25.49 -12.95
N ALA A 22 -13.01 26.48 -13.05
CA ALA A 22 -13.82 26.97 -14.18
C ALA A 22 -15.31 27.02 -13.79
N ALA A 23 -15.81 28.22 -13.46
CA ALA A 23 -17.22 28.58 -13.58
C ALA A 23 -17.39 30.10 -13.56
N GLU A 24 -18.48 30.53 -14.16
CA GLU A 24 -18.93 31.91 -14.35
C GLU A 24 -19.14 32.68 -13.02
N PRO A 25 -19.07 34.02 -13.05
CA PRO A 25 -19.18 34.85 -11.85
C PRO A 25 -20.58 34.77 -11.23
N ALA A 26 -20.65 34.34 -9.97
CA ALA A 26 -21.80 34.56 -9.11
C ALA A 26 -21.79 36.03 -8.60
N PRO A 27 -22.94 36.61 -8.22
CA PRO A 27 -22.96 37.94 -7.62
C PRO A 27 -22.08 37.97 -6.36
N PRO A 28 -21.33 39.06 -6.13
CA PRO A 28 -20.45 39.16 -4.97
C PRO A 28 -21.26 39.10 -3.67
N LEU A 29 -20.70 38.43 -2.65
CA LEU A 29 -21.17 38.59 -1.27
C LEU A 29 -21.19 40.07 -0.92
N ALA A 30 -22.12 40.49 -0.07
CA ALA A 30 -22.13 41.84 0.44
C ALA A 30 -20.77 42.14 1.12
N ALA A 31 -20.28 43.38 1.01
CA ALA A 31 -18.96 43.75 1.56
C ALA A 31 -18.82 43.39 3.06
N ALA A 32 -19.89 43.58 3.84
CA ALA A 32 -19.94 43.22 5.25
C ALA A 32 -19.79 41.70 5.51
N ASP A 33 -20.30 40.86 4.60
CA ASP A 33 -20.20 39.40 4.71
C ASP A 33 -18.78 38.91 4.37
N VAL A 34 -18.12 39.52 3.38
CA VAL A 34 -16.70 39.25 3.07
C VAL A 34 -15.79 39.70 4.21
N GLU A 35 -16.08 40.85 4.82
CA GLU A 35 -15.36 41.36 5.98
C GLU A 35 -15.52 40.44 7.20
N ALA A 36 -16.73 39.93 7.45
CA ALA A 36 -16.97 38.95 8.51
C ALA A 36 -16.19 37.64 8.26
N LEU A 37 -16.19 37.14 7.01
CA LEU A 37 -15.41 35.96 6.65
C LEU A 37 -13.90 36.21 6.82
N SER A 38 -13.40 37.38 6.38
CA SER A 38 -12.00 37.79 6.57
C SER A 38 -11.59 37.77 8.04
N ARG A 39 -12.36 38.44 8.91
CA ARG A 39 -12.12 38.45 10.36
C ARG A 39 -12.07 37.03 10.94
N SER A 40 -12.98 36.16 10.51
CA SER A 40 -13.03 34.77 11.00
C SER A 40 -11.81 33.93 10.63
N LEU A 41 -11.07 34.32 9.58
CA LEU A 41 -9.91 33.62 9.05
C LEU A 41 -8.59 34.13 9.63
N GLU A 42 -8.56 35.31 10.26
CA GLU A 42 -7.34 35.95 10.77
C GLU A 42 -6.48 34.99 11.61
N LYS A 43 -7.10 34.30 12.57
CA LYS A 43 -6.40 33.36 13.47
C LYS A 43 -5.88 32.13 12.74
N VAL A 44 -6.68 31.57 11.83
CA VAL A 44 -6.29 30.41 11.04
C VAL A 44 -5.10 30.77 10.14
N VAL A 45 -5.18 31.89 9.43
CA VAL A 45 -4.12 32.40 8.56
C VAL A 45 -2.85 32.71 9.37
N ALA A 46 -2.97 33.33 10.55
CA ALA A 46 -1.82 33.60 11.41
C ALA A 46 -1.12 32.32 11.89
N ILE A 47 -1.87 31.26 12.20
CA ILE A 47 -1.31 29.93 12.53
C ILE A 47 -0.58 29.33 11.32
N LEU A 48 -1.22 29.35 10.14
CA LEU A 48 -0.64 28.80 8.91
C LEU A 48 0.63 29.54 8.47
N GLN A 49 0.70 30.85 8.75
CA GLN A 49 1.88 31.69 8.51
C GLN A 49 2.96 31.56 9.59
N GLY A 50 2.74 30.72 10.61
CA GLY A 50 3.68 30.52 11.71
C GLY A 50 3.81 31.72 12.67
N LYS A 51 2.93 32.73 12.57
CA LYS A 51 2.94 33.93 13.41
C LYS A 51 2.50 33.64 14.86
N VAL A 52 1.79 32.53 15.07
CA VAL A 52 1.36 32.07 16.40
C VAL A 52 2.29 30.94 16.85
N PRO A 53 3.22 31.18 17.80
CA PRO A 53 4.25 30.20 18.18
C PRO A 53 3.69 29.01 18.97
N ALA A 54 2.61 29.23 19.73
CA ALA A 54 1.94 28.23 20.55
C ALA A 54 0.43 28.39 20.46
N TYR A 55 -0.29 27.28 20.34
CA TYR A 55 -1.74 27.28 20.20
C TYR A 55 -2.32 25.90 20.50
N THR A 56 -3.63 25.84 20.71
CA THR A 56 -4.42 24.60 20.68
C THR A 56 -5.52 24.72 19.64
N VAL A 57 -5.58 23.76 18.72
CA VAL A 57 -6.70 23.58 17.77
C VAL A 57 -7.47 22.33 18.18
N THR A 58 -8.77 22.46 18.38
CA THR A 58 -9.67 21.33 18.61
C THR A 58 -10.63 21.20 17.43
N LEU A 59 -10.68 19.99 16.86
CA LEU A 59 -11.54 19.61 15.76
C LEU A 59 -12.54 18.56 16.24
N VAL A 60 -13.84 18.86 16.15
CA VAL A 60 -14.91 17.92 16.50
C VAL A 60 -15.59 17.47 15.23
N GLY A 61 -15.33 16.22 14.84
CA GLY A 61 -15.88 15.59 13.65
C GLY A 61 -17.17 14.85 13.93
N ARG A 62 -18.14 14.97 13.02
CA ARG A 62 -19.34 14.12 12.96
C ARG A 62 -19.59 13.67 11.54
N TYR A 63 -20.16 12.48 11.40
CA TYR A 63 -20.58 11.93 10.11
C TYR A 63 -21.74 11.00 10.29
N LYS A 64 -22.62 11.03 9.30
CA LYS A 64 -23.81 10.22 9.23
C LYS A 64 -23.97 9.65 7.82
N ASP A 65 -24.29 8.37 7.75
CA ASP A 65 -24.58 7.63 6.52
C ASP A 65 -25.73 6.65 6.80
N GLY A 66 -26.95 7.07 6.45
CA GLY A 66 -28.18 6.37 6.84
C GLY A 66 -28.31 6.24 8.37
N ALA A 67 -28.28 5.01 8.88
CA ALA A 67 -28.35 4.70 10.32
C ALA A 67 -26.97 4.70 11.02
N LEU A 68 -25.88 4.82 10.28
CA LEU A 68 -24.53 4.86 10.83
C LEU A 68 -24.17 6.29 11.21
N GLU A 69 -23.96 6.55 12.51
CA GLU A 69 -23.46 7.83 13.01
C GLU A 69 -22.13 7.62 13.73
N GLN A 70 -21.16 8.51 13.49
CA GLN A 70 -19.84 8.49 14.11
C GLN A 70 -19.42 9.90 14.50
N ALA A 71 -18.75 10.00 15.66
CA ALA A 71 -18.16 11.24 16.13
C ALA A 71 -16.75 11.01 16.67
N GLY A 72 -15.94 12.06 16.62
CA GLY A 72 -14.61 12.07 17.20
C GLY A 72 -14.09 13.48 17.45
N GLU A 73 -13.11 13.58 18.31
CA GLU A 73 -12.44 14.83 18.67
C GLU A 73 -10.93 14.66 18.49
N LEU A 74 -10.31 15.64 17.83
CA LEU A 74 -8.87 15.77 17.66
C LEU A 74 -8.41 17.10 18.24
N ALA A 75 -7.59 17.06 19.29
CA ALA A 75 -6.94 18.24 19.86
C ALA A 75 -5.45 18.24 19.49
N ILE A 76 -4.95 19.37 18.98
CA ILE A 76 -3.56 19.58 18.59
C ILE A 76 -3.05 20.80 19.35
N ALA A 77 -2.15 20.60 20.31
CA ALA A 77 -1.44 21.67 20.97
C ALA A 77 -0.01 21.77 20.40
N ARG A 78 0.31 22.88 19.73
CA ARG A 78 1.69 23.23 19.39
C ARG A 78 2.27 24.04 20.54
N LEU A 79 3.40 23.60 21.08
CA LEU A 79 4.09 24.27 22.19
C LEU A 79 5.19 25.20 21.67
N ASP A 80 5.94 24.77 20.66
CA ASP A 80 6.93 25.58 19.94
C ASP A 80 7.20 25.01 18.53
N ALA A 81 8.31 25.38 17.90
CA ALA A 81 8.72 24.87 16.59
C ALA A 81 9.09 23.38 16.56
N GLU A 82 9.35 22.77 17.72
CA GLU A 82 9.77 21.37 17.87
C GLU A 82 8.75 20.54 18.66
N GLN A 83 7.99 21.16 19.55
CA GLN A 83 7.20 20.46 20.54
C GLN A 83 5.71 20.55 20.23
N PHE A 84 5.03 19.42 20.28
CA PHE A 84 3.58 19.35 20.14
C PHE A 84 2.99 18.20 20.96
N ARG A 85 1.69 18.29 21.20
CA ARG A 85 0.87 17.21 21.76
C ARG A 85 -0.40 17.10 20.91
N LEU A 86 -0.83 15.86 20.68
CA LEU A 86 -2.01 15.51 19.93
C LEU A 86 -2.80 14.49 20.73
N ALA A 87 -4.10 14.71 20.89
CA ALA A 87 -5.02 13.76 21.50
C ALA A 87 -6.19 13.50 20.54
N PHE A 88 -6.47 12.23 20.27
CA PHE A 88 -7.62 11.82 19.50
C PHE A 88 -8.52 10.94 20.36
N LYS A 89 -9.84 11.18 20.27
CA LYS A 89 -10.85 10.39 20.96
C LYS A 89 -12.06 10.14 20.06
N SER A 90 -12.51 8.90 20.04
CA SER A 90 -13.76 8.45 19.45
C SER A 90 -14.26 7.21 20.22
N ASP A 91 -15.47 6.75 19.91
CA ASP A 91 -16.02 5.53 20.51
C ASP A 91 -15.23 4.26 20.14
N LEU A 92 -14.45 4.31 19.06
CA LEU A 92 -13.76 3.14 18.51
C LEU A 92 -12.25 3.15 18.74
N LEU A 93 -11.66 4.32 19.00
CA LEU A 93 -10.23 4.52 19.15
C LEU A 93 -9.95 5.80 19.95
N SER A 94 -8.98 5.72 20.84
CA SER A 94 -8.32 6.90 21.43
C SER A 94 -6.81 6.69 21.43
N PHE A 95 -6.07 7.79 21.24
CA PHE A 95 -4.63 7.81 21.40
C PHE A 95 -4.15 9.21 21.76
N THR A 96 -2.97 9.29 22.38
CA THR A 96 -2.23 10.53 22.52
C THR A 96 -0.84 10.38 21.92
N LEU A 97 -0.40 11.39 21.18
CA LEU A 97 0.95 11.49 20.63
C LEU A 97 1.57 12.78 21.17
N GLN A 98 2.73 12.69 21.81
CA GLN A 98 3.49 13.86 22.24
C GLN A 98 4.92 13.80 21.69
N ARG A 99 5.43 14.94 21.27
CA ARG A 99 6.84 15.19 20.94
C ARG A 99 7.31 16.35 21.80
N THR A 100 8.22 16.07 22.73
CA THR A 100 8.76 17.06 23.68
C THR A 100 10.29 17.03 23.65
N ARG A 101 10.98 17.96 24.30
CA ARG A 101 12.45 17.89 24.40
C ARG A 101 12.95 16.61 25.08
N ALA A 102 12.18 16.06 26.03
CA ALA A 102 12.57 14.85 26.77
C ALA A 102 12.34 13.56 25.96
N GLU A 103 11.20 13.44 25.27
CA GLU A 103 10.80 12.20 24.61
C GLU A 103 9.77 12.43 23.50
N THR A 104 9.58 11.39 22.70
CA THR A 104 8.39 11.23 21.84
C THR A 104 7.61 10.01 22.32
N SER A 105 6.30 10.11 22.52
CA SER A 105 5.52 8.96 22.98
C SER A 105 4.15 8.87 22.30
N LEU A 106 3.77 7.65 21.93
CA LEU A 106 2.43 7.29 21.48
C LEU A 106 1.77 6.41 22.54
N VAL A 107 0.66 6.87 23.13
CA VAL A 107 -0.12 6.11 24.13
C VAL A 107 -1.44 5.70 23.50
N VAL A 108 -1.78 4.41 23.58
CA VAL A 108 -3.03 3.85 23.03
C VAL A 108 -3.81 3.14 24.14
N PRO A 109 -4.71 3.85 24.86
CA PRO A 109 -5.37 3.32 26.05
C PRO A 109 -6.14 2.01 25.83
N LEU A 110 -6.84 1.90 24.70
CA LEU A 110 -7.62 0.69 24.38
C LEU A 110 -6.76 -0.58 24.30
N MET A 111 -5.48 -0.43 23.94
CA MET A 111 -4.53 -1.55 23.83
C MET A 111 -3.65 -1.71 25.09
N ARG A 112 -3.77 -0.78 26.06
CA ARG A 112 -2.96 -0.69 27.29
C ARG A 112 -1.46 -0.72 26.98
N VAL A 113 -1.05 0.06 25.98
CA VAL A 113 0.33 0.14 25.50
C VAL A 113 0.74 1.59 25.30
N ALA A 114 2.01 1.88 25.59
CA ALA A 114 2.67 3.11 25.21
C ALA A 114 4.01 2.80 24.57
N VAL A 115 4.30 3.45 23.44
CA VAL A 115 5.61 3.39 22.77
C VAL A 115 6.33 4.70 23.07
N VAL A 116 7.49 4.61 23.71
CA VAL A 116 8.25 5.77 24.22
C VAL A 116 9.63 5.79 23.57
N GLY A 117 9.85 6.79 22.73
CA GLY A 117 11.12 7.08 22.07
C GLY A 117 12.00 7.98 22.94
N LYS A 118 13.17 7.45 23.34
CA LYS A 118 14.16 8.16 24.17
C LYS A 118 15.38 8.55 23.34
N GLY A 119 15.97 9.70 23.67
CA GLY A 119 17.14 10.25 22.97
C GLY A 119 16.98 11.71 22.59
N PRO A 120 18.01 12.31 21.96
CA PRO A 120 17.98 13.70 21.54
C PRO A 120 16.91 13.94 20.46
N LEU A 121 16.42 15.17 20.36
CA LEU A 121 15.56 15.59 19.26
C LEU A 121 16.27 15.35 17.92
N PRO A 122 15.69 14.55 17.00
CA PRO A 122 16.29 14.36 15.68
C PRO A 122 16.22 15.68 14.89
N ALA A 123 17.37 16.11 14.35
CA ALA A 123 17.49 17.37 13.62
C ALA A 123 16.60 17.43 12.36
N GLU A 124 16.39 16.28 11.71
CA GLU A 124 15.58 16.15 10.50
C GLU A 124 14.38 15.22 10.70
N SER A 125 13.63 15.41 11.78
CA SER A 125 12.44 14.61 12.03
C SER A 125 11.27 14.96 11.12
N GLU A 126 10.62 13.95 10.56
CA GLU A 126 9.36 14.11 9.84
C GLU A 126 8.19 14.50 10.75
N LEU A 127 8.33 14.33 12.07
CA LEU A 127 7.36 14.79 13.07
C LEU A 127 7.59 16.23 13.53
N GLN A 128 8.55 16.97 12.96
CA GLN A 128 8.62 18.42 13.21
C GLN A 128 7.27 19.06 12.84
N PRO A 129 6.68 19.91 13.71
CA PRO A 129 5.36 20.51 13.49
C PRO A 129 5.12 21.06 12.08
N ALA A 130 6.07 21.80 11.52
CA ALA A 130 5.97 22.34 10.16
C ALA A 130 5.88 21.23 9.09
N ARG A 131 6.78 20.24 9.16
CA ARG A 131 6.84 19.12 8.21
C ARG A 131 5.65 18.18 8.32
N LEU A 132 5.19 17.92 9.55
CA LEU A 132 4.00 17.11 9.81
C LEU A 132 2.77 17.78 9.21
N PHE A 133 2.65 19.09 9.37
CA PHE A 133 1.57 19.89 8.77
C PHE A 133 1.64 19.85 7.23
N ASP A 134 2.80 20.16 6.64
CA ASP A 134 3.00 20.13 5.19
C ASP A 134 2.71 18.74 4.59
N ARG A 135 3.01 17.68 5.32
CA ARG A 135 2.73 16.30 4.89
C ARG A 135 1.24 15.99 4.93
N ILE A 136 0.55 16.33 6.01
CA ILE A 136 -0.90 16.12 6.11
C ILE A 136 -1.60 16.91 5.00
N ALA A 137 -1.19 18.15 4.80
CA ALA A 137 -1.60 18.97 3.66
C ALA A 137 -1.30 18.33 2.31
N GLY A 138 -0.11 17.74 2.18
CA GLY A 138 0.41 17.09 0.97
C GLY A 138 -0.38 15.90 0.47
N LEU A 139 -1.19 15.29 1.33
CA LEU A 139 -2.14 14.24 0.96
C LEU A 139 -3.24 14.74 0.02
N TRP A 140 -3.43 16.06 -0.07
CA TRP A 140 -4.37 16.72 -0.96
C TRP A 140 -3.64 17.77 -1.82
N PRO A 141 -3.29 17.48 -3.09
CA PRO A 141 -2.58 18.41 -3.98
C PRO A 141 -3.24 19.79 -4.10
N ALA A 142 -4.56 19.80 -3.96
CA ALA A 142 -5.37 20.99 -4.03
C ALA A 142 -5.37 21.78 -2.71
N ALA A 143 -5.27 21.09 -1.56
CA ALA A 143 -5.02 21.72 -0.26
C ALA A 143 -3.60 22.32 -0.21
N LEU A 144 -2.58 21.66 -0.78
CA LEU A 144 -1.24 22.26 -0.92
C LEU A 144 -1.26 23.58 -1.68
N SER A 145 -2.01 23.61 -2.80
CA SER A 145 -2.16 24.83 -3.60
C SER A 145 -2.86 25.94 -2.80
N ALA A 146 -3.93 25.60 -2.08
CA ALA A 146 -4.64 26.54 -1.20
C ALA A 146 -3.77 27.01 -0.03
N LEU A 147 -2.94 26.12 0.54
CA LEU A 147 -2.03 26.45 1.64
C LEU A 147 -0.92 27.39 1.21
N GLY A 148 -0.34 27.21 0.02
CA GLY A 148 0.64 28.16 -0.52
C GLY A 148 0.07 29.58 -0.67
N VAL A 149 -1.23 29.68 -1.00
CA VAL A 149 -1.95 30.97 -1.02
C VAL A 149 -2.16 31.48 0.40
N MET A 150 -2.65 30.66 1.33
CA MET A 150 -2.91 31.08 2.72
C MET A 150 -1.63 31.48 3.49
N GLN A 151 -0.49 30.90 3.13
CA GLN A 151 0.82 31.25 3.71
C GLN A 151 1.34 32.61 3.23
N THR A 152 0.86 33.12 2.10
CA THR A 152 1.39 34.33 1.45
C THR A 152 0.40 35.50 1.40
N ALA A 153 -0.90 35.22 1.39
CA ALA A 153 -1.97 36.22 1.32
C ALA A 153 -2.42 36.72 2.70
N ASP A 154 -2.96 37.95 2.75
CA ASP A 154 -3.68 38.45 3.93
C ASP A 154 -5.08 37.80 4.07
N PRO A 155 -5.69 37.82 5.27
CA PRO A 155 -7.00 37.20 5.50
C PRO A 155 -8.12 37.69 4.57
N GLY A 156 -8.08 38.95 4.14
CA GLY A 156 -9.07 39.53 3.23
C GLY A 156 -8.95 38.94 1.82
N ALA A 157 -7.73 38.86 1.31
CA ALA A 157 -7.47 38.18 0.03
C ALA A 157 -7.87 36.70 0.08
N VAL A 158 -7.59 35.99 1.18
CA VAL A 158 -8.03 34.60 1.37
C VAL A 158 -9.56 34.49 1.37
N ALA A 159 -10.27 35.39 2.06
CA ALA A 159 -11.73 35.41 2.11
C ALA A 159 -12.36 35.62 0.72
N VAL A 160 -11.81 36.53 -0.08
CA VAL A 160 -12.25 36.77 -1.47
C VAL A 160 -12.03 35.53 -2.35
N ILE A 161 -10.88 34.88 -2.21
CA ILE A 161 -10.57 33.65 -2.97
C ILE A 161 -11.55 32.53 -2.58
N ILE A 162 -11.80 32.33 -1.29
CA ILE A 162 -12.77 31.32 -0.80
C ILE A 162 -14.18 31.63 -1.33
N GLN A 163 -14.61 32.90 -1.24
CA GLN A 163 -15.89 33.35 -1.77
C GLN A 163 -16.03 33.06 -3.27
N ALA A 164 -15.02 33.40 -4.07
CA ALA A 164 -15.03 33.17 -5.52
C ALA A 164 -15.01 31.67 -5.87
N LEU A 165 -14.19 30.88 -5.17
CA LEU A 165 -14.04 29.44 -5.44
C LEU A 165 -15.29 28.64 -5.09
N LEU A 166 -15.94 28.95 -3.96
CA LEU A 166 -17.10 28.22 -3.46
C LEU A 166 -18.43 28.86 -3.88
N GLN A 167 -18.39 30.08 -4.43
CA GLN A 167 -19.57 30.89 -4.72
C GLN A 167 -20.47 30.98 -3.48
N LEU A 168 -19.88 31.43 -2.37
CA LEU A 168 -20.58 31.53 -1.10
C LEU A 168 -21.73 32.54 -1.20
N GLU A 169 -22.88 32.18 -0.65
CA GLU A 169 -24.01 33.06 -0.44
C GLU A 169 -24.50 32.99 1.01
N ARG A 170 -25.10 34.06 1.49
CA ARG A 170 -25.88 34.05 2.72
C ARG A 170 -27.37 34.05 2.35
N PRO A 171 -28.15 33.04 2.74
CA PRO A 171 -29.60 33.06 2.57
C PRO A 171 -30.22 34.29 3.24
N ALA A 172 -31.28 34.84 2.65
CA ALA A 172 -31.87 36.10 3.11
C ALA A 172 -32.39 36.04 4.56
N ASP A 173 -32.83 34.86 4.98
CA ASP A 173 -33.36 34.52 6.31
C ASP A 173 -32.29 33.99 7.29
N ALA A 174 -31.05 33.79 6.84
CA ALA A 174 -29.99 33.24 7.67
C ALA A 174 -29.28 34.33 8.49
N PRO A 175 -28.84 34.01 9.73
CA PRO A 175 -28.10 34.96 10.57
C PRO A 175 -26.76 35.36 9.94
N ALA A 176 -26.22 36.49 10.38
CA ALA A 176 -24.88 36.93 9.99
C ALA A 176 -23.84 35.84 10.31
N GLY A 177 -22.93 35.58 9.36
CA GLY A 177 -21.92 34.52 9.51
C GLY A 177 -22.41 33.11 9.15
N HIS A 178 -23.59 32.95 8.55
CA HIS A 178 -24.02 31.70 7.95
C HIS A 178 -23.87 31.75 6.42
N PHE A 179 -23.00 30.91 5.87
CA PHE A 179 -22.70 30.89 4.44
C PHE A 179 -22.99 29.51 3.85
N ILE A 180 -23.51 29.49 2.62
CA ILE A 180 -23.77 28.28 1.85
C ILE A 180 -22.98 28.36 0.54
N ALA A 181 -22.27 27.30 0.18
CA ALA A 181 -21.65 27.19 -1.13
C ALA A 181 -22.73 26.86 -2.17
N LYS A 182 -22.87 27.71 -3.19
CA LYS A 182 -23.71 27.39 -4.36
C LYS A 182 -23.17 26.23 -5.16
N ARG A 183 -21.85 26.11 -5.22
CA ARG A 183 -21.18 25.04 -5.93
C ARG A 183 -21.42 23.72 -5.23
N ASP A 184 -21.86 22.75 -6.03
CA ASP A 184 -21.90 21.36 -5.60
C ASP A 184 -20.48 20.86 -5.37
N LEU A 185 -20.24 20.32 -4.18
CA LEU A 185 -18.94 19.82 -3.75
C LEU A 185 -19.09 18.32 -3.47
N GLY A 186 -18.79 17.51 -4.47
CA GLY A 186 -18.80 16.05 -4.33
C GLY A 186 -20.21 15.44 -4.20
N GLY A 187 -21.22 16.02 -4.85
CA GLY A 187 -22.61 15.56 -4.80
C GLY A 187 -23.39 16.09 -3.59
N GLY A 188 -22.95 17.23 -3.03
CA GLY A 188 -23.52 17.80 -1.81
C GLY A 188 -23.23 19.27 -1.62
N ARG A 189 -23.85 19.86 -0.60
CA ARG A 189 -23.81 21.29 -0.29
C ARG A 189 -23.01 21.54 0.98
N LEU A 190 -22.05 22.47 0.90
CA LEU A 190 -21.24 22.93 2.03
C LEU A 190 -21.86 24.17 2.67
N THR A 191 -21.87 24.20 3.99
CA THR A 191 -22.26 25.33 4.83
C THR A 191 -21.10 25.69 5.75
N ILE A 192 -20.81 26.98 5.88
CA ILE A 192 -19.81 27.53 6.80
C ILE A 192 -20.55 28.39 7.82
N GLU A 193 -20.31 28.13 9.10
CA GLU A 193 -20.91 28.89 10.18
C GLU A 193 -19.84 29.52 11.05
N LEU A 194 -19.96 30.83 11.26
CA LEU A 194 -19.09 31.58 12.14
C LEU A 194 -19.57 31.45 13.61
N ALA A 195 -18.63 31.63 14.53
CA ALA A 195 -18.92 31.77 15.94
C ALA A 195 -19.64 33.10 16.22
N GLU A 196 -20.30 33.18 17.38
CA GLU A 196 -20.94 34.42 17.84
C GLU A 196 -19.92 35.57 17.87
N GLY A 197 -20.29 36.71 17.29
CA GLY A 197 -19.37 37.85 17.08
C GLY A 197 -18.49 37.77 15.82
N GLY A 198 -18.56 36.69 15.04
CA GLY A 198 -17.95 36.61 13.70
C GLY A 198 -16.41 36.54 13.66
N GLN A 199 -15.75 36.34 14.80
CA GLN A 199 -14.28 36.36 14.89
C GLN A 199 -13.60 35.01 14.67
N ALA A 200 -14.38 33.94 14.49
CA ALA A 200 -13.85 32.60 14.24
C ALA A 200 -14.85 31.79 13.43
N ILE A 201 -14.34 30.82 12.66
CA ILE A 201 -15.19 29.77 12.08
C ILE A 201 -15.58 28.80 13.19
N ARG A 202 -16.88 28.59 13.40
CA ARG A 202 -17.41 27.63 14.36
C ARG A 202 -17.42 26.23 13.78
N GLN A 203 -17.97 26.08 12.58
CA GLN A 203 -18.05 24.77 11.93
C GLN A 203 -18.22 24.83 10.41
N PHE A 204 -17.82 23.73 9.78
CA PHE A 204 -18.13 23.37 8.41
C PHE A 204 -19.13 22.22 8.42
N LEU A 205 -20.20 22.31 7.65
CA LEU A 205 -21.22 21.27 7.52
C LEU A 205 -21.40 20.92 6.05
N TRP A 206 -21.38 19.65 5.72
CA TRP A 206 -21.59 19.14 4.37
C TRP A 206 -22.77 18.17 4.38
N ARG A 207 -23.68 18.32 3.43
CA ARG A 207 -24.84 17.44 3.24
C ARG A 207 -24.92 16.96 1.80
N GLY A 208 -24.83 15.65 1.60
CA GLY A 208 -24.90 14.99 0.30
C GLY A 208 -26.23 14.29 0.03
N ALA A 209 -26.28 13.57 -1.08
CA ALA A 209 -27.39 12.68 -1.42
C ALA A 209 -27.58 11.56 -0.38
N GLU A 210 -28.80 10.98 -0.34
CA GLU A 210 -29.13 9.77 0.43
C GLU A 210 -28.89 9.86 1.95
N GLY A 211 -28.91 11.08 2.52
CA GLY A 211 -28.77 11.29 3.97
C GLY A 211 -27.34 11.25 4.49
N LEU A 212 -26.35 11.36 3.60
CA LEU A 212 -24.95 11.49 3.96
C LEU A 212 -24.67 12.91 4.51
N GLU A 213 -24.20 13.00 5.75
CA GLU A 213 -23.86 14.27 6.39
C GLU A 213 -22.46 14.19 7.01
N ALA A 214 -21.70 15.29 6.94
CA ALA A 214 -20.40 15.41 7.59
C ALA A 214 -20.25 16.81 8.20
N GLY A 215 -19.61 16.92 9.36
CA GLY A 215 -19.43 18.20 10.04
C GLY A 215 -18.11 18.29 10.81
N VAL A 216 -17.45 19.44 10.74
CA VAL A 216 -16.26 19.79 11.52
C VAL A 216 -16.55 21.00 12.37
N GLY A 217 -16.61 20.85 13.68
CA GLY A 217 -16.45 21.97 14.61
C GLY A 217 -14.98 22.33 14.74
N VAL A 218 -14.66 23.62 14.76
CA VAL A 218 -13.30 24.15 14.94
C VAL A 218 -13.27 25.09 16.13
N ALA A 219 -12.32 24.88 17.03
CA ALA A 219 -12.03 25.80 18.13
C ALA A 219 -10.52 26.05 18.20
N ILE A 220 -10.13 27.32 18.38
CA ILE A 220 -8.73 27.74 18.43
C ILE A 220 -8.50 28.54 19.71
N ALA A 221 -7.48 28.16 20.48
CA ALA A 221 -6.98 28.90 21.62
C ALA A 221 -5.51 29.26 21.40
N GLU A 222 -5.11 30.50 21.71
CA GLU A 222 -3.73 31.02 21.57
C GLU A 222 -2.83 30.59 22.74
N GLU A 223 -3.25 29.58 23.48
CA GLU A 223 -2.49 28.95 24.56
C GLU A 223 -2.42 27.43 24.29
N ALA A 224 -1.24 26.84 24.50
CA ALA A 224 -1.04 25.40 24.39
C ALA A 224 -1.52 24.69 25.66
N LYS A 225 -2.78 24.23 25.68
CA LYS A 225 -3.48 23.74 26.89
C LYS A 225 -3.54 22.22 27.05
N LEU A 226 -3.05 21.45 26.09
CA LEU A 226 -3.14 19.99 26.17
C LEU A 226 -2.14 19.46 27.22
N PRO A 227 -2.59 18.76 28.28
CA PRO A 227 -1.71 18.32 29.36
C PRO A 227 -0.71 17.26 28.87
N ALA A 228 0.41 17.14 29.58
CA ALA A 228 1.32 16.02 29.36
C ALA A 228 0.56 14.72 29.65
N THR A 229 0.71 13.73 28.77
CA THR A 229 0.10 12.41 28.99
C THR A 229 1.19 11.43 29.33
N SER A 230 1.12 10.85 30.52
CA SER A 230 1.96 9.72 30.90
C SER A 230 1.15 8.43 30.78
N PRO A 231 1.77 7.32 30.37
CA PRO A 231 1.10 6.03 30.41
C PRO A 231 0.69 5.69 31.85
N ALA A 232 -0.47 5.05 32.00
CA ALA A 232 -0.90 4.53 33.29
C ALA A 232 0.05 3.42 33.76
N ALA A 233 0.16 3.21 35.07
CA ALA A 233 1.12 2.28 35.67
C ALA A 233 0.95 0.82 35.20
N ASP A 234 -0.26 0.46 34.76
CA ASP A 234 -0.63 -0.86 34.27
C ASP A 234 -0.42 -1.06 32.76
N PHE A 235 0.09 -0.05 32.04
CA PHE A 235 0.35 -0.14 30.60
C PHE A 235 1.69 -0.79 30.32
N VAL A 236 1.77 -1.56 29.23
CA VAL A 236 3.06 -2.02 28.72
C VAL A 236 3.76 -0.86 28.03
N VAL A 237 4.95 -0.53 28.51
CA VAL A 237 5.79 0.53 27.93
C VAL A 237 6.87 -0.10 27.05
N VAL A 238 6.78 0.15 25.74
CA VAL A 238 7.78 -0.25 24.75
C VAL A 238 8.75 0.92 24.56
N SER A 239 9.95 0.82 25.15
CA SER A 239 10.97 1.86 25.07
C SER A 239 11.88 1.63 23.85
N VAL A 240 12.04 2.64 23.00
CA VAL A 240 12.79 2.54 21.73
C VAL A 240 13.66 3.78 21.49
N ALA A 241 14.53 3.72 20.47
CA ALA A 241 15.28 4.89 20.02
C ALA A 241 14.31 5.94 19.44
N ARG A 242 14.51 7.20 19.83
CA ARG A 242 13.60 8.29 19.47
C ARG A 242 13.52 8.55 17.97
N ASP A 243 14.66 8.59 17.30
CA ASP A 243 14.74 8.81 15.85
C ASP A 243 14.00 7.72 15.07
N GLU A 244 14.08 6.48 15.53
CA GLU A 244 13.39 5.34 14.95
C GLU A 244 11.87 5.41 15.14
N LEU A 245 11.41 5.76 16.36
CA LEU A 245 9.98 5.99 16.60
C LEU A 245 9.45 7.15 15.75
N GLU A 246 10.17 8.27 15.71
CA GLU A 246 9.75 9.43 14.93
C GLU A 246 9.71 9.12 13.42
N ARG A 247 10.65 8.32 12.91
CA ARG A 247 10.62 7.82 11.52
C ARG A 247 9.43 6.91 11.26
N ALA A 248 9.16 5.97 12.16
CA ALA A 248 8.04 5.04 12.03
C ALA A 248 6.69 5.75 12.05
N LEU A 249 6.51 6.71 12.96
CA LEU A 249 5.31 7.53 13.03
C LEU A 249 5.21 8.47 11.83
N GLY A 250 6.28 9.17 11.46
CA GLY A 250 6.29 10.09 10.34
C GLY A 250 5.90 9.41 9.02
N ARG A 251 6.64 8.35 8.64
CA ARG A 251 6.44 7.62 7.38
C ARG A 251 5.18 6.75 7.44
N GLY A 252 4.96 6.06 8.55
CA GLY A 252 3.80 5.19 8.74
C GLY A 252 2.47 5.94 8.71
N LEU A 253 2.35 7.07 9.42
CA LEU A 253 1.12 7.88 9.39
C LEU A 253 0.89 8.49 8.01
N GLY A 254 1.94 9.00 7.37
CA GLY A 254 1.87 9.52 6.00
C GLY A 254 1.37 8.46 5.01
N ARG A 255 1.96 7.25 5.05
CA ARG A 255 1.55 6.14 4.19
C ARG A 255 0.15 5.65 4.49
N ALA A 256 -0.22 5.51 5.76
CA ALA A 256 -1.58 5.12 6.15
C ALA A 256 -2.62 6.12 5.62
N ALA A 257 -2.33 7.42 5.73
CA ALA A 257 -3.21 8.46 5.22
C ALA A 257 -3.28 8.45 3.68
N GLU A 258 -2.18 8.20 2.98
CA GLU A 258 -2.16 8.01 1.52
C GLU A 258 -3.06 6.83 1.10
N ILE A 259 -2.95 5.68 1.77
CA ILE A 259 -3.79 4.50 1.50
C ILE A 259 -5.28 4.83 1.69
N LEU A 260 -5.62 5.62 2.71
CA LEU A 260 -6.99 6.04 3.02
C LEU A 260 -7.53 7.08 2.03
N ALA A 261 -6.68 8.02 1.59
CA ALA A 261 -7.06 9.10 0.69
C ALA A 261 -7.22 8.64 -0.77
N GLN A 262 -6.48 7.60 -1.17
CA GLN A 262 -6.46 7.17 -2.57
C GLN A 262 -7.77 6.49 -2.98
N ARG A 263 -8.51 7.19 -3.86
CA ARG A 263 -9.75 6.71 -4.47
C ARG A 263 -9.53 5.40 -5.25
N SER A 264 -10.54 4.56 -5.22
CA SER A 264 -10.70 3.38 -6.06
C SER A 264 -10.90 3.82 -7.52
N GLY A 265 -9.94 3.56 -8.43
CA GLY A 265 -10.18 3.69 -9.88
C GLY A 265 -9.10 4.33 -10.75
N ASP A 266 -8.10 5.02 -10.19
CA ASP A 266 -7.10 5.71 -11.03
C ASP A 266 -6.24 4.71 -11.81
N ARG A 267 -6.32 4.77 -13.15
CA ARG A 267 -5.50 3.96 -14.06
C ARG A 267 -4.11 4.60 -14.10
N LEU A 268 -3.05 3.79 -13.94
CA LEU A 268 -1.70 4.29 -14.14
C LEU A 268 -1.59 4.87 -15.55
N LYS A 269 -1.05 6.09 -15.65
CA LYS A 269 -0.77 6.72 -16.95
C LYS A 269 0.28 5.88 -17.66
N ASP A 270 0.10 5.75 -18.98
CA ASP A 270 1.10 5.09 -19.81
C ASP A 270 2.41 5.89 -19.71
N ASP A 271 3.51 5.17 -19.54
CA ASP A 271 4.82 5.72 -19.25
C ASP A 271 5.91 4.72 -19.63
N GLU A 272 7.08 5.19 -20.02
CA GLU A 272 8.23 4.35 -20.31
C GLU A 272 9.50 5.02 -19.80
N ARG A 273 10.22 4.32 -18.90
CA ARG A 273 11.39 4.83 -18.22
C ARG A 273 12.55 3.86 -18.34
N GLU A 274 13.77 4.38 -18.33
CA GLU A 274 15.00 3.59 -18.45
C GLU A 274 15.97 3.94 -17.32
N ALA A 275 16.73 2.94 -16.87
CA ALA A 275 17.84 3.09 -15.95
C ALA A 275 18.90 2.04 -16.28
N ASP A 276 20.11 2.45 -16.64
CA ASP A 276 21.18 1.58 -17.14
C ASP A 276 20.69 0.62 -18.25
N ARG A 277 20.67 -0.67 -17.93
CA ARG A 277 20.21 -1.75 -18.81
C ARG A 277 18.75 -2.14 -18.58
N GLY A 278 18.09 -1.59 -17.57
CA GLY A 278 16.71 -1.86 -17.22
C GLY A 278 15.73 -0.86 -17.82
N ARG A 279 14.46 -1.30 -17.92
CA ARG A 279 13.37 -0.51 -18.46
C ARG A 279 12.08 -0.77 -17.70
N LEU A 280 11.27 0.25 -17.51
CA LEU A 280 9.93 0.16 -16.95
C LEU A 280 8.93 0.58 -18.02
N VAL A 281 7.97 -0.29 -18.31
CA VAL A 281 6.89 -0.04 -19.26
C VAL A 281 5.57 -0.04 -18.49
N ILE A 282 4.85 1.07 -18.52
CA ILE A 282 3.48 1.18 -18.04
C ILE A 282 2.59 1.32 -19.27
N ARG A 283 1.74 0.31 -19.50
CA ARG A 283 0.77 0.32 -20.61
C ARG A 283 -0.55 -0.24 -20.14
N ASN A 284 -1.63 0.46 -20.45
CA ASN A 284 -2.98 0.04 -20.08
C ASN A 284 -3.18 -0.18 -18.57
N GLY A 285 -2.50 0.62 -17.75
CA GLY A 285 -2.54 0.46 -16.30
C GLY A 285 -1.73 -0.73 -15.75
N GLN A 286 -1.02 -1.47 -16.61
CA GLN A 286 -0.15 -2.58 -16.23
C GLN A 286 1.31 -2.12 -16.22
N ARG A 287 2.06 -2.56 -15.22
CA ARG A 287 3.46 -2.17 -14.99
C ARG A 287 4.38 -3.37 -15.18
N VAL A 288 5.28 -3.29 -16.16
CA VAL A 288 6.27 -4.32 -16.49
C VAL A 288 7.67 -3.77 -16.35
N ALA A 289 8.49 -4.37 -15.48
CA ALA A 289 9.88 -4.00 -15.27
C ALA A 289 10.80 -5.04 -15.91
N LEU A 290 11.59 -4.61 -16.89
CA LEU A 290 12.59 -5.41 -17.58
C LEU A 290 13.94 -5.13 -16.92
N LEU A 291 14.52 -6.13 -16.26
CA LEU A 291 15.73 -5.97 -15.45
C LEU A 291 16.82 -6.94 -15.90
N GLN A 292 18.07 -6.50 -16.02
CA GLN A 292 19.14 -7.36 -16.50
C GLN A 292 20.53 -6.99 -15.99
N GLY A 293 21.39 -8.00 -15.82
CA GLY A 293 22.78 -7.84 -15.40
C GLY A 293 23.14 -8.68 -14.19
N THR A 294 24.18 -8.26 -13.48
CA THR A 294 24.58 -8.80 -12.17
C THR A 294 23.48 -8.57 -11.12
N PRO A 295 23.47 -9.31 -9.99
CA PRO A 295 22.46 -9.10 -8.94
C PRO A 295 22.40 -7.64 -8.47
N LEU A 296 23.55 -7.00 -8.26
CA LEU A 296 23.64 -5.58 -7.87
C LEU A 296 23.01 -4.65 -8.92
N GLU A 297 23.28 -4.87 -10.22
CA GLU A 297 22.68 -4.08 -11.30
C GLU A 297 21.17 -4.28 -11.41
N VAL A 298 20.70 -5.53 -11.29
CA VAL A 298 19.26 -5.86 -11.29
C VAL A 298 18.56 -5.14 -10.13
N GLY A 299 19.15 -5.20 -8.93
CA GLY A 299 18.67 -4.48 -7.76
C GLY A 299 18.63 -2.97 -7.98
N TYR A 300 19.71 -2.39 -8.50
CA TYR A 300 19.79 -0.95 -8.76
C TYR A 300 18.75 -0.49 -9.78
N GLN A 301 18.56 -1.23 -10.87
CA GLN A 301 17.54 -0.94 -11.88
C GLN A 301 16.13 -1.00 -11.28
N HIS A 302 15.84 -2.04 -10.48
CA HIS A 302 14.58 -2.16 -9.74
C HIS A 302 14.36 -0.91 -8.88
N GLY A 303 15.32 -0.59 -8.01
CA GLY A 303 15.21 0.55 -7.10
C GLY A 303 15.07 1.88 -7.82
N LYS A 304 15.82 2.10 -8.91
CA LYS A 304 15.82 3.38 -9.62
C LYS A 304 14.53 3.62 -10.40
N LEU A 305 14.05 2.60 -11.10
CA LEU A 305 12.84 2.69 -11.93
C LEU A 305 11.57 2.77 -11.07
N LEU A 306 11.58 2.14 -9.90
CA LEU A 306 10.42 1.99 -9.02
C LEU A 306 10.65 2.64 -7.65
N ALA A 307 11.46 3.70 -7.59
CA ALA A 307 11.91 4.28 -6.33
C ALA A 307 10.74 4.70 -5.42
N SER A 308 9.70 5.31 -6.00
CA SER A 308 8.54 5.76 -5.23
C SER A 308 7.70 4.59 -4.73
N GLU A 309 7.46 3.62 -5.61
CA GLU A 309 6.71 2.41 -5.35
C GLU A 309 7.40 1.54 -4.29
N ALA A 310 8.72 1.35 -4.39
CA ALA A 310 9.53 0.59 -3.45
C ALA A 310 9.52 1.22 -2.05
N ARG A 311 9.63 2.56 -1.95
CA ARG A 311 9.52 3.26 -0.67
C ARG A 311 8.14 3.11 -0.05
N ARG A 312 7.07 3.22 -0.85
CA ARG A 312 5.69 3.02 -0.38
C ARG A 312 5.45 1.58 0.11
N THR A 313 6.00 0.58 -0.58
CA THR A 313 5.95 -0.81 -0.12
C THR A 313 6.67 -0.98 1.22
N ALA A 314 7.90 -0.46 1.33
CA ALA A 314 8.66 -0.50 2.58
C ALA A 314 7.94 0.21 3.72
N ASP A 315 7.32 1.37 3.47
CA ASP A 315 6.54 2.11 4.47
C ASP A 315 5.31 1.35 4.94
N SER A 316 4.58 0.74 4.00
CA SER A 316 3.43 -0.12 4.31
C SER A 316 3.83 -1.31 5.19
N VAL A 317 4.98 -1.93 4.92
CA VAL A 317 5.48 -3.09 5.68
C VAL A 317 6.06 -2.68 7.04
N LEU A 318 7.09 -1.83 7.03
CA LEU A 318 7.91 -1.56 8.21
C LEU A 318 7.20 -0.64 9.19
N TYR A 319 6.41 0.32 8.70
CA TYR A 319 5.88 1.39 9.53
C TYR A 319 4.36 1.31 9.70
N VAL A 320 3.58 0.97 8.68
CA VAL A 320 2.12 0.80 8.86
C VAL A 320 1.81 -0.53 9.54
N ALA A 321 2.19 -1.66 8.93
CA ALA A 321 2.00 -2.97 9.53
C ALA A 321 2.84 -3.12 10.81
N GLY A 322 4.05 -2.54 10.83
CA GLY A 322 4.90 -2.56 12.01
C GLY A 322 4.38 -1.79 13.21
N LEU A 323 3.77 -0.61 13.04
CA LEU A 323 3.10 0.07 14.15
C LEU A 323 1.89 -0.73 14.62
N TYR A 324 1.09 -1.29 13.71
CA TYR A 324 -0.02 -2.16 14.10
C TYR A 324 0.43 -3.38 14.89
N HIS A 325 1.48 -4.07 14.44
CA HIS A 325 2.09 -5.19 15.17
C HIS A 325 2.60 -4.73 16.53
N THR A 326 3.32 -3.60 16.58
CA THR A 326 3.87 -3.06 17.82
C THR A 326 2.80 -2.83 18.87
N LEU A 327 1.69 -2.21 18.48
CA LEU A 327 0.60 -1.89 19.40
C LEU A 327 -0.18 -3.14 19.84
N THR A 328 -0.33 -4.13 18.95
CA THR A 328 -1.10 -5.35 19.23
C THR A 328 -0.32 -6.42 19.99
N LYS A 329 0.97 -6.60 19.66
CA LYS A 329 1.88 -7.55 20.30
C LYS A 329 2.66 -6.95 21.46
N ARG A 330 2.64 -5.62 21.61
CA ARG A 330 3.31 -4.88 22.69
C ARG A 330 4.84 -5.07 22.69
N THR A 331 5.40 -5.25 21.50
CA THR A 331 6.84 -5.46 21.25
C THR A 331 7.24 -4.59 20.07
N TRP A 332 8.45 -4.03 20.07
CA TRP A 332 8.88 -3.20 18.94
C TRP A 332 9.09 -4.04 17.68
N PHE A 333 8.31 -3.78 16.63
CA PHE A 333 8.29 -4.64 15.45
C PHE A 333 9.61 -4.66 14.68
N LEU A 334 10.32 -3.54 14.59
CA LEU A 334 11.60 -3.51 13.88
C LEU A 334 12.65 -4.38 14.58
N ASP A 335 12.62 -4.47 15.91
CA ASP A 335 13.51 -5.39 16.65
C ASP A 335 13.13 -6.85 16.41
N VAL A 336 11.84 -7.15 16.27
CA VAL A 336 11.39 -8.50 15.87
C VAL A 336 11.92 -8.84 14.48
N LEU A 337 11.80 -7.92 13.51
CA LEU A 337 12.34 -8.13 12.16
C LEU A 337 13.87 -8.23 12.15
N ARG A 338 14.60 -7.44 12.95
CA ARG A 338 16.05 -7.57 13.11
C ARG A 338 16.43 -8.93 13.68
N GLY A 339 15.72 -9.38 14.71
CA GLY A 339 15.91 -10.71 15.29
C GLY A 339 15.66 -11.83 14.28
N ALA A 340 14.63 -11.69 13.44
CA ALA A 340 14.39 -12.60 12.32
C ALA A 340 15.53 -12.55 11.29
N TYR A 341 15.94 -11.34 10.89
CA TYR A 341 16.98 -11.12 9.90
C TYR A 341 18.32 -11.76 10.32
N VAL A 342 18.74 -11.63 11.59
CA VAL A 342 19.96 -12.25 12.11
C VAL A 342 19.96 -13.78 11.93
N ARG A 343 18.78 -14.42 12.01
CA ARG A 343 18.62 -15.86 11.84
C ARG A 343 18.52 -16.28 10.36
N LEU A 344 17.92 -15.43 9.53
CA LEU A 344 17.74 -15.68 8.10
C LEU A 344 19.00 -15.39 7.28
N GLU A 345 19.72 -14.30 7.56
CA GLU A 345 20.85 -13.80 6.77
C GLU A 345 21.92 -14.86 6.48
N PRO A 346 22.36 -15.71 7.43
CA PRO A 346 23.35 -16.76 7.17
C PRO A 346 22.90 -17.79 6.12
N HIS A 347 21.61 -17.88 5.86
CA HIS A 347 21.00 -18.80 4.90
C HIS A 347 20.60 -18.11 3.59
N VAL A 348 20.80 -16.80 3.45
CA VAL A 348 20.55 -16.05 2.22
C VAL A 348 21.82 -16.04 1.35
N PRO A 349 21.79 -16.61 0.13
CA PRO A 349 22.93 -16.54 -0.77
C PRO A 349 23.35 -15.09 -1.07
N ARG A 350 24.66 -14.88 -1.17
CA ARG A 350 25.26 -13.53 -1.31
C ARG A 350 24.67 -12.71 -2.45
N GLU A 351 24.33 -13.34 -3.56
CA GLU A 351 23.72 -12.68 -4.72
C GLU A 351 22.42 -11.93 -4.39
N TYR A 352 21.60 -12.44 -3.47
CA TYR A 352 20.37 -11.76 -3.07
C TYR A 352 20.62 -10.62 -2.07
N LEU A 353 21.68 -10.72 -1.26
CA LEU A 353 22.17 -9.59 -0.46
C LEU A 353 22.67 -8.45 -1.35
N ASP A 354 23.38 -8.79 -2.43
CA ASP A 354 23.85 -7.81 -3.41
C ASP A 354 22.68 -7.19 -4.22
N GLU A 355 21.66 -7.99 -4.57
CA GLU A 355 20.42 -7.47 -5.20
C GLU A 355 19.65 -6.51 -4.27
N MET A 356 19.51 -6.84 -2.97
CA MET A 356 18.93 -5.91 -1.99
C MET A 356 19.78 -4.65 -1.78
N GLN A 357 21.11 -4.76 -1.85
CA GLN A 357 22.00 -3.60 -1.80
C GLN A 357 21.80 -2.70 -3.02
N GLY A 358 21.67 -3.30 -4.21
CA GLY A 358 21.35 -2.57 -5.44
C GLY A 358 20.00 -1.85 -5.30
N LEU A 359 18.99 -2.54 -4.79
CA LEU A 359 17.66 -1.98 -4.54
C LEU A 359 17.74 -0.74 -3.64
N ALA A 360 18.48 -0.82 -2.53
CA ALA A 360 18.70 0.32 -1.65
C ALA A 360 19.36 1.50 -2.39
N ASN A 361 20.44 1.23 -3.13
CA ASN A 361 21.17 2.24 -3.91
C ASN A 361 20.29 2.96 -4.94
N GLY A 362 19.33 2.26 -5.56
CA GLY A 362 18.45 2.84 -6.58
C GLY A 362 17.20 3.53 -6.03
N SER A 363 16.66 3.04 -4.91
CA SER A 363 15.34 3.45 -4.38
C SER A 363 15.41 4.56 -3.33
N GLY A 364 16.58 4.83 -2.75
CA GLY A 364 16.71 5.73 -1.61
C GLY A 364 16.21 5.14 -0.29
N LEU A 365 15.94 3.82 -0.25
CA LEU A 365 15.82 3.08 1.01
C LEU A 365 17.20 2.92 1.63
N THR A 366 17.26 2.87 2.95
CA THR A 366 18.47 2.41 3.63
C THR A 366 18.72 0.92 3.33
N PRO A 367 19.97 0.43 3.38
CA PRO A 367 20.24 -1.00 3.23
C PRO A 367 19.47 -1.86 4.22
N GLU A 368 19.29 -1.39 5.46
CA GLU A 368 18.50 -2.07 6.48
C GLU A 368 17.03 -2.16 6.09
N GLU A 369 16.39 -1.07 5.66
CA GLU A 369 14.99 -1.10 5.23
C GLU A 369 14.76 -2.04 4.06
N ALA A 370 15.66 -2.04 3.07
CA ALA A 370 15.59 -2.97 1.95
C ALA A 370 15.65 -4.42 2.41
N ARG A 371 16.54 -4.74 3.37
CA ARG A 371 16.69 -6.09 3.94
C ARG A 371 15.46 -6.49 4.77
N LEU A 372 15.07 -5.68 5.73
CA LEU A 372 13.97 -5.99 6.64
C LEU A 372 12.63 -6.11 5.90
N ALA A 373 12.36 -5.22 4.93
CA ALA A 373 11.13 -5.29 4.14
C ALA A 373 11.06 -6.58 3.29
N ASN A 374 12.19 -7.08 2.81
CA ASN A 374 12.25 -8.33 2.02
C ASN A 374 12.12 -9.61 2.88
N MET A 375 12.27 -9.52 4.20
CA MET A 375 12.05 -10.66 5.12
C MET A 375 10.63 -10.72 5.69
N PHE A 376 9.84 -9.66 5.55
CA PHE A 376 8.47 -9.59 6.04
C PHE A 376 7.52 -10.73 5.57
N PRO A 377 7.63 -11.26 4.34
CA PRO A 377 6.79 -12.37 3.89
C PRO A 377 6.94 -13.66 4.72
N GLU A 378 7.99 -13.79 5.53
CA GLU A 378 8.18 -14.92 6.46
C GLU A 378 7.11 -14.99 7.58
N LEU A 379 6.14 -14.06 7.59
CA LEU A 379 5.12 -13.94 8.62
C LEU A 379 3.67 -14.26 8.15
N PHE A 380 3.43 -14.79 6.93
CA PHE A 380 2.05 -14.87 6.36
C PHE A 380 1.71 -16.11 5.48
N HIS A 381 0.42 -16.25 5.09
CA HIS A 381 -0.22 -17.49 4.56
C HIS A 381 -1.03 -17.29 3.24
N CYS A 382 -1.13 -18.30 2.34
CA CYS A 382 -1.81 -18.19 1.00
C CYS A 382 -2.48 -19.51 0.48
N SER A 383 -2.72 -19.70 -0.85
CA SER A 383 -3.24 -20.94 -1.51
C SER A 383 -2.91 -21.10 -3.02
N GLY A 384 -2.91 -22.32 -3.60
CA GLY A 384 -2.59 -22.56 -5.03
C GLY A 384 -2.91 -23.98 -5.59
N PHE A 385 -2.93 -24.16 -6.92
CA PHE A 385 -3.25 -25.45 -7.59
C PHE A 385 -2.56 -25.61 -8.96
N ALA A 386 -2.44 -26.85 -9.45
CA ALA A 386 -2.08 -27.17 -10.84
C ALA A 386 -2.96 -28.30 -11.43
N LEU A 387 -3.37 -28.16 -12.68
CA LEU A 387 -4.22 -29.08 -13.46
C LEU A 387 -3.55 -29.34 -14.81
N PHE A 388 -3.54 -30.56 -15.31
CA PHE A 388 -3.00 -30.89 -16.64
C PHE A 388 -3.58 -32.21 -17.17
N GLY A 389 -3.12 -32.70 -18.33
CA GLY A 389 -3.49 -34.04 -18.81
C GLY A 389 -5.01 -34.21 -18.92
N LYS A 390 -5.55 -35.32 -18.38
CA LYS A 390 -6.99 -35.61 -18.39
C LYS A 390 -7.82 -34.59 -17.62
N ALA A 391 -7.24 -33.78 -16.74
CA ALA A 391 -7.96 -32.75 -16.01
C ALA A 391 -8.27 -31.52 -16.88
N THR A 392 -7.61 -31.37 -18.03
CA THR A 392 -7.64 -30.15 -18.86
C THR A 392 -8.02 -30.42 -20.32
N ALA A 393 -8.71 -29.49 -20.95
CA ALA A 393 -9.06 -29.58 -22.36
C ALA A 393 -7.77 -29.58 -23.20
N GLY A 394 -7.55 -30.67 -23.95
CA GLY A 394 -6.35 -30.84 -24.77
C GLY A 394 -5.06 -31.13 -23.98
N GLY A 395 -5.13 -31.47 -22.69
CA GLY A 395 -3.95 -31.89 -21.91
C GLY A 395 -3.06 -30.76 -21.38
N LYS A 396 -3.48 -29.50 -21.53
CA LYS A 396 -2.68 -28.30 -21.23
C LYS A 396 -2.42 -28.12 -19.73
N LEU A 397 -1.18 -27.80 -19.35
CA LEU A 397 -0.85 -27.49 -17.96
C LEU A 397 -1.31 -26.08 -17.55
N LEU A 398 -2.15 -26.00 -16.52
CA LEU A 398 -2.72 -24.79 -15.92
C LEU A 398 -2.34 -24.74 -14.44
N HIS A 399 -1.57 -23.74 -14.03
CA HIS A 399 -1.15 -23.54 -12.64
C HIS A 399 -1.71 -22.22 -12.10
N GLY A 400 -2.68 -22.32 -11.19
CA GLY A 400 -3.33 -21.18 -10.55
C GLY A 400 -2.78 -20.90 -9.15
N ARG A 401 -2.43 -19.64 -8.89
CA ARG A 401 -1.88 -19.19 -7.60
C ARG A 401 -2.76 -18.03 -7.04
N VAL A 402 -3.22 -18.14 -5.79
CA VAL A 402 -4.15 -17.20 -5.10
C VAL A 402 -3.49 -16.54 -3.86
N LEU A 403 -3.26 -15.21 -3.88
CA LEU A 403 -2.65 -14.48 -2.73
C LEU A 403 -3.77 -14.00 -1.84
N ASP A 404 -3.92 -14.56 -0.65
CA ASP A 404 -4.80 -13.98 0.34
C ASP A 404 -3.94 -13.15 1.30
N TYR A 405 -3.99 -11.82 1.16
CA TYR A 405 -3.10 -10.91 1.90
C TYR A 405 -3.82 -9.61 2.23
N VAL A 406 -3.26 -8.83 3.14
CA VAL A 406 -3.92 -7.63 3.69
C VAL A 406 -4.02 -6.54 2.61
N THR A 407 -5.15 -6.46 1.91
CA THR A 407 -5.42 -5.46 0.87
C THR A 407 -5.46 -4.03 1.43
N GLU A 408 -5.65 -3.92 2.74
CA GLU A 408 -5.63 -2.68 3.50
C GLU A 408 -4.24 -2.04 3.63
N LEU A 409 -3.15 -2.73 3.25
CA LEU A 409 -1.79 -2.19 3.25
C LEU A 409 -1.39 -1.56 1.91
N GLY A 410 -2.25 -1.62 0.89
CA GLY A 410 -2.09 -0.90 -0.37
C GLY A 410 -1.09 -1.51 -1.36
N PHE A 411 -0.57 -2.72 -1.10
CA PHE A 411 0.43 -3.39 -1.96
C PHE A 411 -0.02 -3.58 -3.41
N GLN A 412 -1.31 -3.80 -3.63
CA GLN A 412 -1.90 -3.95 -4.97
C GLN A 412 -1.59 -2.79 -5.94
N ARG A 413 -1.29 -1.59 -5.43
CA ARG A 413 -0.93 -0.42 -6.24
C ARG A 413 0.54 -0.44 -6.67
N GLU A 414 1.36 -1.13 -5.89
CA GLU A 414 2.79 -1.30 -6.13
C GLU A 414 3.10 -2.62 -6.83
N ALA A 415 2.07 -3.33 -7.33
CA ALA A 415 2.23 -4.55 -8.10
C ALA A 415 3.01 -4.31 -9.41
N VAL A 416 3.88 -5.26 -9.75
CA VAL A 416 4.76 -5.22 -10.92
C VAL A 416 4.92 -6.63 -11.48
N VAL A 417 4.90 -6.76 -12.81
CA VAL A 417 5.43 -7.93 -13.50
C VAL A 417 6.90 -7.68 -13.81
N PHE A 418 7.81 -8.41 -13.17
CA PHE A 418 9.24 -8.33 -13.44
C PHE A 418 9.63 -9.38 -14.46
N ILE A 419 10.34 -8.97 -15.52
CA ILE A 419 11.01 -9.86 -16.45
C ILE A 419 12.51 -9.68 -16.21
N VAL A 420 13.16 -10.73 -15.73
CA VAL A 420 14.52 -10.63 -15.19
C VAL A 420 15.46 -11.53 -15.96
N LYS A 421 16.56 -10.95 -16.45
CA LYS A 421 17.69 -11.64 -17.06
C LYS A 421 18.96 -11.39 -16.25
N LYS A 422 19.08 -12.13 -15.15
CA LYS A 422 20.27 -12.09 -14.29
C LYS A 422 21.42 -12.86 -14.93
N ARG A 423 22.66 -12.38 -14.76
CA ARG A 423 23.86 -13.07 -15.25
C ARG A 423 23.91 -14.48 -14.65
N ASP A 424 24.25 -15.47 -15.48
CA ASP A 424 24.42 -16.88 -15.09
C ASP A 424 23.14 -17.55 -14.53
N ALA A 425 21.96 -17.00 -14.81
CA ALA A 425 20.66 -17.54 -14.39
C ALA A 425 19.70 -17.72 -15.58
N ILE A 426 18.72 -18.61 -15.41
CA ILE A 426 17.61 -18.76 -16.36
C ILE A 426 16.78 -17.46 -16.33
N PRO A 427 16.43 -16.85 -17.48
CA PRO A 427 15.52 -15.71 -17.49
C PRO A 427 14.12 -16.09 -16.99
N PHE A 428 13.45 -15.20 -16.25
CA PHE A 428 12.16 -15.52 -15.64
C PHE A 428 11.21 -14.33 -15.53
N ALA A 429 9.92 -14.63 -15.42
CA ALA A 429 8.90 -13.72 -14.94
C ALA A 429 8.69 -13.90 -13.42
N ASN A 430 8.70 -12.81 -12.67
CA ASN A 430 8.33 -12.75 -11.25
C ASN A 430 7.18 -11.75 -11.08
N ILE A 431 6.06 -12.20 -10.54
CA ILE A 431 4.88 -11.36 -10.30
C ILE A 431 4.89 -11.01 -8.82
N GLY A 432 5.17 -9.75 -8.52
CA GLY A 432 5.38 -9.28 -7.16
C GLY A 432 5.15 -7.79 -7.01
N TYR A 433 5.91 -7.18 -6.10
CA TYR A 433 5.73 -5.79 -5.68
C TYR A 433 7.04 -5.02 -5.79
N ALA A 434 6.95 -3.73 -6.12
CA ALA A 434 8.11 -2.85 -6.09
C ALA A 434 8.75 -2.86 -4.70
N GLY A 435 10.08 -2.97 -4.64
CA GLY A 435 10.83 -3.11 -3.39
C GLY A 435 10.98 -4.54 -2.89
N PHE A 436 10.31 -5.52 -3.50
CA PHE A 436 10.41 -6.93 -3.12
C PHE A 436 11.19 -7.72 -4.19
N ILE A 437 12.37 -8.21 -3.83
CA ILE A 437 13.23 -9.01 -4.71
C ILE A 437 12.86 -10.49 -4.68
N GLY A 438 12.16 -10.96 -3.64
CA GLY A 438 11.71 -12.34 -3.54
C GLY A 438 10.64 -12.70 -4.57
N SER A 439 10.22 -13.97 -4.58
CA SER A 439 9.14 -14.46 -5.44
C SER A 439 8.07 -15.17 -4.63
N VAL A 440 6.82 -14.89 -4.99
CA VAL A 440 5.62 -15.62 -4.55
C VAL A 440 4.92 -16.27 -5.76
N SER A 441 5.12 -15.76 -6.96
CA SER A 441 4.51 -16.31 -8.18
C SER A 441 5.44 -16.04 -9.33
N GLY A 442 5.86 -17.08 -10.04
CA GLY A 442 6.73 -16.89 -11.20
C GLY A 442 6.82 -18.10 -12.11
N MET A 443 7.40 -17.85 -13.28
CA MET A 443 7.70 -18.87 -14.28
C MET A 443 8.99 -18.52 -15.01
N ASN A 444 9.82 -19.51 -15.30
CA ASN A 444 11.08 -19.30 -16.00
C ASN A 444 11.00 -19.69 -17.49
N ALA A 445 12.03 -19.29 -18.25
CA ALA A 445 12.13 -19.56 -19.69
C ALA A 445 12.23 -21.05 -20.04
N GLU A 446 12.51 -21.91 -19.06
CA GLU A 446 12.54 -23.37 -19.17
C GLU A 446 11.16 -24.00 -18.92
N GLN A 447 10.08 -23.20 -18.86
CA GLN A 447 8.70 -23.64 -18.66
C GLN A 447 8.42 -24.24 -17.27
N VAL A 448 9.24 -23.92 -16.27
CA VAL A 448 8.96 -24.29 -14.87
C VAL A 448 8.27 -23.12 -14.18
N ALA A 449 7.12 -23.38 -13.55
CA ALA A 449 6.32 -22.39 -12.83
C ALA A 449 6.16 -22.76 -11.36
N PHE A 450 6.15 -21.75 -10.51
CA PHE A 450 6.14 -21.86 -9.06
C PHE A 450 5.04 -20.97 -8.46
N GLY A 451 4.34 -21.51 -7.45
CA GLY A 451 3.40 -20.78 -6.61
C GLY A 451 3.49 -21.26 -5.17
N GLU A 452 3.42 -20.34 -4.21
CA GLU A 452 3.48 -20.66 -2.79
C GLU A 452 2.11 -20.56 -2.10
N MET A 453 2.03 -21.24 -0.96
CA MET A 453 0.99 -21.13 0.05
C MET A 453 1.66 -21.14 1.41
N GLY A 454 1.58 -20.05 2.18
CA GLY A 454 2.12 -20.08 3.54
C GLY A 454 1.30 -20.96 4.50
N GLY A 455 2.00 -21.54 5.47
CA GLY A 455 1.50 -22.34 6.58
C GLY A 455 1.99 -21.76 7.92
N ARG A 456 1.98 -22.54 9.00
CA ARG A 456 2.30 -22.08 10.37
C ARG A 456 3.82 -21.91 10.62
N GLY A 457 4.22 -21.87 11.89
CA GLY A 457 5.63 -21.94 12.27
C GLY A 457 6.36 -20.59 12.35
N GLU A 458 5.65 -19.46 12.44
CA GLU A 458 6.26 -18.15 12.71
C GLU A 458 7.25 -18.25 13.88
N GLY A 459 8.48 -17.79 13.67
CA GLY A 459 9.59 -17.94 14.61
C GLY A 459 10.57 -19.07 14.30
N GLN A 460 10.31 -19.92 13.30
CA GLN A 460 11.25 -20.95 12.82
C GLN A 460 12.07 -20.44 11.62
N TRP A 461 13.02 -19.56 11.90
CA TRP A 461 13.70 -18.76 10.87
C TRP A 461 15.12 -19.21 10.49
N ASP A 462 15.63 -20.30 11.07
CA ASP A 462 17.01 -20.76 10.82
C ASP A 462 17.11 -21.54 9.49
N GLY A 463 16.71 -20.94 8.38
CA GLY A 463 16.76 -21.53 7.04
C GLY A 463 16.67 -20.49 5.93
N THR A 464 16.69 -20.95 4.68
CA THR A 464 16.53 -20.11 3.50
C THR A 464 15.11 -19.55 3.47
N PRO A 465 14.90 -18.22 3.42
CA PRO A 465 13.57 -17.63 3.33
C PRO A 465 12.78 -18.19 2.15
N MET A 466 11.49 -18.41 2.31
CA MET A 466 10.60 -18.97 1.28
C MET A 466 10.70 -18.19 -0.02
N ALA A 467 10.66 -16.87 0.05
CA ALA A 467 10.68 -16.03 -1.14
C ALA A 467 12.00 -16.09 -1.90
N ILE A 468 13.11 -16.35 -1.20
CA ILE A 468 14.43 -16.57 -1.77
C ILE A 468 14.52 -17.98 -2.36
N LEU A 469 13.98 -18.99 -1.68
CA LEU A 469 13.93 -20.36 -2.19
C LEU A 469 13.15 -20.46 -3.50
N MET A 470 12.03 -19.74 -3.60
CA MET A 470 11.26 -19.58 -4.84
C MET A 470 12.08 -18.91 -5.95
N ARG A 471 12.85 -17.85 -5.64
CA ARG A 471 13.76 -17.20 -6.60
C ARG A 471 14.86 -18.14 -7.07
N MET A 472 15.45 -18.92 -6.18
CA MET A 472 16.45 -19.94 -6.53
C MET A 472 15.87 -20.97 -7.51
N GLY A 473 14.62 -21.42 -7.28
CA GLY A 473 13.90 -22.29 -8.20
C GLY A 473 13.75 -21.70 -9.59
N LEU A 474 13.24 -20.47 -9.69
CA LEU A 474 13.07 -19.77 -10.97
C LEU A 474 14.40 -19.59 -11.73
N GLU A 475 15.48 -19.29 -11.01
CA GLU A 475 16.78 -18.96 -11.59
C GLU A 475 17.60 -20.18 -12.00
N ARG A 476 17.29 -21.38 -11.46
CA ARG A 476 18.16 -22.57 -11.58
C ARG A 476 17.47 -23.83 -12.08
N ALA A 477 16.17 -24.01 -11.82
CA ALA A 477 15.48 -25.25 -12.18
C ALA A 477 15.13 -25.28 -13.67
N LYS A 478 15.71 -26.22 -14.41
CA LYS A 478 15.37 -26.44 -15.82
C LYS A 478 14.21 -27.43 -15.95
N THR A 479 13.97 -28.25 -14.95
CA THR A 479 12.94 -29.29 -14.95
C THR A 479 12.23 -29.35 -13.59
N LEU A 480 11.11 -30.08 -13.53
CA LEU A 480 10.44 -30.39 -12.26
C LEU A 480 11.37 -31.12 -11.28
N ASP A 481 12.22 -32.04 -11.77
CA ASP A 481 13.15 -32.80 -10.93
C ASP A 481 14.25 -31.92 -10.34
N ASP A 482 14.76 -30.94 -11.11
CA ASP A 482 15.71 -29.95 -10.58
C ASP A 482 15.08 -29.14 -9.44
N ALA A 483 13.81 -28.73 -9.60
CA ALA A 483 13.09 -27.99 -8.58
C ALA A 483 12.86 -28.85 -7.32
N VAL A 484 12.46 -30.11 -7.49
CA VAL A 484 12.28 -31.07 -6.38
C VAL A 484 13.59 -31.30 -5.64
N ALA A 485 14.71 -31.50 -6.34
CA ALA A 485 16.03 -31.66 -5.74
C ALA A 485 16.43 -30.40 -4.95
N LEU A 486 16.28 -29.21 -5.55
CA LEU A 486 16.59 -27.94 -4.91
C LEU A 486 15.80 -27.74 -3.61
N PHE A 487 14.49 -28.02 -3.61
CA PHE A 487 13.65 -27.87 -2.42
C PHE A 487 13.93 -28.93 -1.36
N ARG A 488 14.30 -30.15 -1.76
CA ARG A 488 14.69 -31.23 -0.85
C ARG A 488 15.97 -30.88 -0.09
N ASP A 489 16.95 -30.33 -0.80
CA ASP A 489 18.30 -30.07 -0.26
C ASP A 489 18.39 -28.73 0.49
N ALA A 490 17.45 -27.81 0.24
CA ALA A 490 17.41 -26.53 0.94
C ALA A 490 17.07 -26.71 2.43
N LYS A 491 17.75 -25.94 3.29
CA LYS A 491 17.33 -25.72 4.68
C LYS A 491 16.16 -24.74 4.66
N ARG A 492 15.01 -25.13 5.20
CA ARG A 492 13.75 -24.39 5.05
C ARG A 492 13.39 -23.66 6.34
N THR A 493 12.61 -22.60 6.21
CA THR A 493 11.98 -21.84 7.30
C THR A 493 10.50 -22.21 7.42
N CYS A 494 9.92 -21.96 8.59
CA CYS A 494 8.47 -22.04 8.89
C CYS A 494 7.77 -23.26 8.25
N GLU A 495 6.44 -23.25 8.19
CA GLU A 495 5.69 -24.20 7.38
C GLU A 495 5.23 -23.51 6.09
N TYR A 496 5.58 -24.08 4.95
CA TYR A 496 5.17 -23.60 3.63
C TYR A 496 4.71 -24.75 2.74
N TYR A 497 3.86 -24.40 1.78
CA TYR A 497 3.36 -25.29 0.77
C TYR A 497 3.64 -24.68 -0.60
N TYR A 498 3.87 -25.53 -1.60
CA TYR A 498 4.20 -25.07 -2.95
C TYR A 498 3.49 -25.91 -3.98
N VAL A 499 3.13 -25.28 -5.08
CA VAL A 499 2.82 -25.97 -6.33
C VAL A 499 3.95 -25.64 -7.29
N ILE A 500 4.56 -26.66 -7.86
CA ILE A 500 5.62 -26.52 -8.86
C ILE A 500 5.20 -27.35 -10.07
N SER A 501 5.36 -26.79 -11.26
CA SER A 501 4.88 -27.43 -12.48
C SER A 501 5.85 -27.22 -13.64
N ASP A 502 5.94 -28.19 -14.54
CA ASP A 502 6.85 -28.17 -15.70
C ASP A 502 6.07 -28.41 -17.00
N GLY A 503 6.20 -27.48 -17.94
CA GLY A 503 5.54 -27.54 -19.25
C GLY A 503 6.18 -28.50 -20.25
N LYS A 504 7.48 -28.81 -20.14
CA LYS A 504 8.20 -29.65 -21.11
C LYS A 504 7.81 -31.12 -20.97
N GLY A 505 7.72 -31.59 -19.73
CA GLY A 505 7.10 -32.86 -19.35
C GLY A 505 5.89 -32.57 -18.49
N PRO A 506 4.69 -32.31 -19.09
CA PRO A 506 3.51 -31.81 -18.39
C PRO A 506 3.21 -32.58 -17.12
N SER A 507 3.62 -31.98 -16.00
CA SER A 507 3.48 -32.56 -14.67
C SER A 507 3.59 -31.48 -13.61
N ALA A 508 3.23 -31.83 -12.39
CA ALA A 508 3.33 -30.94 -11.25
C ALA A 508 3.61 -31.73 -9.98
N VAL A 509 4.04 -31.03 -8.94
CA VAL A 509 4.19 -31.58 -7.61
C VAL A 509 3.66 -30.58 -6.59
N GLY A 510 2.88 -31.10 -5.64
CA GLY A 510 2.57 -30.38 -4.41
C GLY A 510 3.70 -30.61 -3.42
N VAL A 511 4.15 -29.57 -2.75
CA VAL A 511 5.20 -29.67 -1.73
C VAL A 511 4.62 -29.18 -0.42
N GLY A 512 4.79 -29.94 0.65
CA GLY A 512 4.59 -29.50 2.03
C GLY A 512 5.94 -29.51 2.73
N ALA A 513 6.32 -28.39 3.36
CA ALA A 513 7.63 -28.21 3.95
C ALA A 513 7.52 -27.59 5.35
N THR A 514 8.28 -28.13 6.29
CA THR A 514 8.66 -27.51 7.56
C THR A 514 10.20 -27.44 7.63
N PRO A 515 10.80 -26.87 8.70
CA PRO A 515 12.26 -26.95 8.85
C PRO A 515 12.75 -28.40 8.93
N GLU A 516 11.99 -29.29 9.59
CA GLU A 516 12.38 -30.67 9.87
C GLU A 516 11.98 -31.67 8.77
N ALA A 517 10.92 -31.40 8.02
CA ALA A 517 10.35 -32.34 7.07
C ALA A 517 9.98 -31.71 5.73
N ILE A 518 10.04 -32.51 4.67
CA ILE A 518 9.52 -32.14 3.35
C ILE A 518 8.80 -33.34 2.73
N GLU A 519 7.60 -33.09 2.23
CA GLU A 519 6.72 -34.07 1.62
C GLU A 519 6.37 -33.63 0.19
N PHE A 520 6.38 -34.59 -0.73
CA PHE A 520 6.07 -34.36 -2.14
C PHE A 520 4.81 -35.15 -2.51
N VAL A 521 3.77 -34.43 -2.94
CA VAL A 521 2.50 -34.98 -3.43
C VAL A 521 2.53 -34.98 -4.94
N LYS A 522 2.68 -36.17 -5.52
CA LYS A 522 2.60 -36.37 -6.96
C LYS A 522 1.16 -36.18 -7.46
N PRO A 523 0.96 -35.95 -8.77
CA PRO A 523 -0.36 -35.80 -9.35
C PRO A 523 -1.22 -37.03 -9.10
N GLY A 524 -2.48 -36.83 -8.72
CA GLY A 524 -3.41 -37.93 -8.38
C GLY A 524 -3.03 -38.75 -7.14
N ALA A 525 -1.95 -38.40 -6.43
CA ALA A 525 -1.57 -39.09 -5.20
C ALA A 525 -2.45 -38.64 -4.02
N ALA A 526 -2.87 -39.59 -3.20
CA ALA A 526 -3.55 -39.31 -1.95
C ALA A 526 -2.58 -38.75 -0.91
N HIS A 527 -3.07 -37.84 -0.05
CA HIS A 527 -2.34 -37.34 1.10
C HIS A 527 -3.31 -37.12 2.27
N PRO A 528 -2.94 -37.35 3.55
CA PRO A 528 -3.86 -37.20 4.69
C PRO A 528 -4.51 -35.80 4.78
N LYS A 529 -3.76 -34.75 4.44
CA LYS A 529 -4.27 -33.36 4.40
C LYS A 529 -5.09 -33.04 3.13
N LEU A 530 -4.98 -33.86 2.08
CA LEU A 530 -5.62 -33.67 0.77
C LEU A 530 -6.38 -34.97 0.39
N PRO A 531 -7.48 -35.29 1.09
CA PRO A 531 -8.09 -36.63 1.07
C PRO A 531 -8.81 -37.00 -0.23
N THR A 532 -8.98 -36.06 -1.18
CA THR A 532 -9.71 -36.31 -2.43
C THR A 532 -8.79 -36.10 -3.63
N PRO A 533 -7.92 -37.08 -3.94
CA PRO A 533 -7.09 -37.01 -5.13
C PRO A 533 -7.93 -37.12 -6.39
N LEU A 534 -7.47 -36.47 -7.46
CA LEU A 534 -7.98 -36.64 -8.82
C LEU A 534 -6.79 -36.83 -9.76
N ASP A 535 -6.90 -37.78 -10.69
CA ASP A 535 -5.89 -38.03 -11.71
C ASP A 535 -5.47 -36.73 -12.41
N ASP A 536 -4.19 -36.61 -12.77
CA ASP A 536 -3.63 -35.44 -13.46
C ASP A 536 -3.91 -34.07 -12.78
N THR A 537 -4.04 -34.06 -11.44
CA THR A 537 -4.19 -32.83 -10.65
C THR A 537 -3.28 -32.79 -9.43
N VAL A 538 -2.92 -31.57 -9.04
CA VAL A 538 -2.29 -31.21 -7.78
C VAL A 538 -3.12 -30.07 -7.16
N LEU A 539 -3.94 -30.40 -6.15
CA LEU A 539 -4.91 -29.47 -5.56
C LEU A 539 -4.50 -29.11 -4.13
N LEU A 540 -4.00 -27.89 -3.89
CA LEU A 540 -3.50 -27.46 -2.59
C LEU A 540 -4.34 -26.31 -2.01
N SER A 541 -5.05 -26.58 -0.92
CA SER A 541 -5.76 -25.54 -0.17
C SER A 541 -6.03 -26.06 1.24
N ALA A 542 -6.75 -25.28 2.07
CA ALA A 542 -7.05 -25.64 3.44
C ALA A 542 -8.55 -25.53 3.74
N GLY A 543 -9.06 -26.44 4.58
CA GLY A 543 -10.43 -26.43 5.07
C GLY A 543 -11.47 -26.43 3.95
N ASP A 544 -12.50 -25.60 4.08
CA ASP A 544 -13.60 -25.55 3.10
C ASP A 544 -13.16 -25.05 1.72
N ARG A 545 -12.08 -24.27 1.64
CA ARG A 545 -11.52 -23.82 0.35
C ARG A 545 -10.96 -25.00 -0.45
N TYR A 546 -10.39 -26.00 0.22
CA TYR A 546 -10.00 -27.25 -0.44
C TYR A 546 -11.20 -28.03 -0.96
N LYS A 547 -12.28 -28.13 -0.17
CA LYS A 547 -13.52 -28.79 -0.61
C LYS A 547 -14.07 -28.13 -1.87
N HIS A 548 -14.20 -26.80 -1.86
CA HIS A 548 -14.69 -26.05 -3.02
C HIS A 548 -13.76 -26.14 -4.23
N LEU A 549 -12.45 -26.16 -4.03
CA LEU A 549 -11.48 -26.38 -5.10
C LEU A 549 -11.70 -27.75 -5.74
N VAL A 550 -11.79 -28.81 -4.94
CA VAL A 550 -12.03 -30.18 -5.42
C VAL A 550 -13.37 -30.29 -6.14
N GLU A 551 -14.45 -29.75 -5.57
CA GLU A 551 -15.80 -29.76 -6.17
C GLU A 551 -15.80 -29.01 -7.51
N GLY A 552 -15.17 -27.84 -7.57
CA GLY A 552 -15.05 -27.05 -8.79
C GLY A 552 -14.27 -27.78 -9.89
N VAL A 553 -13.19 -28.49 -9.51
CA VAL A 553 -12.42 -29.32 -10.44
C VAL A 553 -13.24 -30.52 -10.91
N LYS A 554 -13.90 -31.25 -10.02
CA LYS A 554 -14.75 -32.40 -10.37
C LYS A 554 -15.86 -32.00 -11.36
N ALA A 555 -16.49 -30.86 -11.14
CA ALA A 555 -17.60 -30.38 -11.97
C ALA A 555 -17.19 -30.08 -13.43
N ARG A 556 -15.90 -29.83 -13.68
CA ARG A 556 -15.35 -29.47 -15.00
C ARG A 556 -14.16 -30.34 -15.41
N TYR A 557 -14.03 -31.52 -14.80
CA TYR A 557 -12.89 -32.40 -15.03
C TYR A 557 -12.79 -32.77 -16.52
N GLY A 558 -11.61 -32.55 -17.11
CA GLY A 558 -11.36 -32.75 -18.54
C GLY A 558 -11.88 -31.64 -19.47
N GLN A 559 -12.48 -30.58 -18.92
CA GLN A 559 -13.06 -29.47 -19.67
C GLN A 559 -12.35 -28.13 -19.39
N PHE A 560 -11.24 -28.14 -18.63
CA PHE A 560 -10.55 -26.91 -18.27
C PHE A 560 -9.75 -26.32 -19.45
N ASP A 561 -10.19 -25.17 -19.93
CA ASP A 561 -9.38 -24.22 -20.68
C ASP A 561 -8.89 -23.06 -19.77
N VAL A 562 -8.24 -22.06 -20.37
CA VAL A 562 -7.77 -20.87 -19.64
C VAL A 562 -8.93 -20.17 -18.92
N GLN A 563 -10.09 -20.01 -19.55
CA GLN A 563 -11.22 -19.28 -18.94
C GLN A 563 -11.85 -20.06 -17.79
N ALA A 564 -12.00 -21.38 -17.93
CA ALA A 564 -12.45 -22.26 -16.88
C ALA A 564 -11.50 -22.24 -15.68
N ALA A 565 -10.18 -22.22 -15.90
CA ALA A 565 -9.20 -22.14 -14.82
C ALA A 565 -9.22 -20.77 -14.12
N LEU A 566 -9.34 -19.67 -14.85
CA LEU A 566 -9.58 -18.34 -14.25
C LEU A 566 -10.87 -18.31 -13.42
N GLY A 567 -11.91 -19.03 -13.88
CA GLY A 567 -13.16 -19.21 -13.13
C GLY A 567 -12.99 -19.97 -11.83
N LEU A 568 -12.13 -21.00 -11.80
CA LEU A 568 -11.82 -21.79 -10.60
C LEU A 568 -11.10 -20.98 -9.52
N MET A 569 -10.34 -19.96 -9.91
CA MET A 569 -9.64 -19.05 -8.99
C MET A 569 -10.57 -18.04 -8.29
N LYS A 570 -11.88 -18.06 -8.60
CA LYS A 570 -12.87 -17.17 -7.97
C LYS A 570 -13.32 -17.68 -6.60
N ARG A 571 -14.08 -16.84 -5.89
CA ARG A 571 -14.74 -17.24 -4.64
C ARG A 571 -15.73 -18.38 -4.93
N PRO A 572 -15.83 -19.41 -4.06
CA PRO A 572 -15.30 -19.47 -2.69
C PRO A 572 -13.87 -20.03 -2.53
N VAL A 573 -13.12 -20.31 -3.61
CA VAL A 573 -11.71 -20.73 -3.51
C VAL A 573 -10.82 -19.58 -3.03
N ALA A 574 -11.00 -18.39 -3.63
CA ALA A 574 -10.37 -17.15 -3.17
C ALA A 574 -11.03 -16.58 -1.91
N MET A 575 -10.26 -15.89 -1.05
CA MET A 575 -10.79 -15.19 0.11
C MET A 575 -11.23 -13.75 -0.25
N ARG A 576 -11.88 -13.06 0.71
CA ARG A 576 -12.19 -11.63 0.58
C ARG A 576 -10.93 -10.75 0.46
N SER A 577 -9.85 -11.20 1.07
CA SER A 577 -8.53 -10.58 1.06
C SER A 577 -7.69 -10.98 -0.16
N ASN A 578 -8.29 -11.52 -1.22
CA ASN A 578 -7.54 -11.96 -2.38
C ASN A 578 -6.87 -10.77 -3.09
N LEU A 579 -5.56 -10.63 -2.88
CA LEU A 579 -4.72 -9.49 -3.26
C LEU A 579 -4.20 -9.62 -4.69
N HIS A 580 -3.78 -10.81 -5.12
CA HIS A 580 -3.41 -11.09 -6.50
C HIS A 580 -3.73 -12.51 -6.90
N ASN A 581 -3.94 -12.72 -8.19
CA ASN A 581 -4.11 -14.02 -8.83
C ASN A 581 -3.21 -14.11 -10.05
N VAL A 582 -2.55 -15.26 -10.21
CA VAL A 582 -1.77 -15.58 -11.41
C VAL A 582 -2.16 -16.97 -11.92
N LEU A 583 -2.48 -17.06 -13.21
CA LEU A 583 -2.62 -18.33 -13.92
C LEU A 583 -1.47 -18.46 -14.91
N PHE A 584 -0.59 -19.46 -14.70
CA PHE A 584 0.48 -19.79 -15.63
C PHE A 584 0.02 -20.85 -16.63
N VAL A 585 0.53 -20.71 -17.86
CA VAL A 585 0.37 -21.65 -18.97
C VAL A 585 1.79 -22.01 -19.46
N PRO A 586 2.51 -22.91 -18.76
CA PRO A 586 3.96 -23.00 -18.90
C PRO A 586 4.45 -23.43 -20.27
N GLN A 587 3.72 -24.32 -20.94
CA GLN A 587 4.01 -24.78 -22.31
C GLN A 587 4.12 -23.64 -23.32
N ASP A 588 3.31 -22.59 -23.13
CA ASP A 588 3.26 -21.44 -24.04
C ASP A 588 4.14 -20.27 -23.55
N LEU A 589 4.75 -20.39 -22.36
CA LEU A 589 5.40 -19.30 -21.66
C LEU A 589 4.47 -18.09 -21.46
N GLU A 590 3.20 -18.36 -21.18
CA GLU A 590 2.18 -17.33 -20.94
C GLU A 590 1.68 -17.32 -19.50
N PHE A 591 1.19 -16.16 -19.07
CA PHE A 591 0.58 -16.01 -17.77
C PHE A 591 -0.46 -14.88 -17.74
N HIS A 592 -1.47 -15.06 -16.89
CA HIS A 592 -2.57 -14.12 -16.70
C HIS A 592 -2.55 -13.58 -15.28
N VAL A 593 -2.53 -12.26 -15.11
CA VAL A 593 -2.39 -11.61 -13.80
C VAL A 593 -3.59 -10.72 -13.51
N ALA A 594 -4.12 -10.81 -12.30
CA ALA A 594 -5.07 -9.86 -11.73
C ALA A 594 -4.61 -9.41 -10.34
N ASN A 595 -4.82 -8.14 -10.00
CA ASN A 595 -4.51 -7.57 -8.68
C ASN A 595 -5.75 -6.89 -8.13
N ALA A 596 -5.99 -6.97 -6.82
CA ALA A 596 -7.11 -6.33 -6.16
C ALA A 596 -7.14 -4.84 -6.49
N ARG A 597 -8.32 -4.29 -6.72
CA ARG A 597 -8.45 -2.89 -7.09
C ARG A 597 -9.82 -2.37 -6.72
N GLY A 598 -9.85 -1.11 -6.28
CA GLY A 598 -11.09 -0.42 -5.98
C GLY A 598 -11.98 -1.09 -4.93
N GLY A 599 -11.38 -1.73 -3.93
CA GLY A 599 -12.10 -2.44 -2.86
C GLY A 599 -12.62 -3.82 -3.26
N LEU A 600 -12.41 -4.25 -4.51
CA LEU A 600 -12.76 -5.58 -4.99
C LEU A 600 -11.51 -6.49 -5.02
N PRO A 601 -11.66 -7.79 -4.69
CA PRO A 601 -10.56 -8.75 -4.70
C PRO A 601 -10.05 -9.00 -6.13
N ALA A 602 -8.82 -9.51 -6.25
CA ALA A 602 -8.17 -9.77 -7.53
C ALA A 602 -8.97 -10.75 -8.42
N CYS A 603 -9.61 -11.76 -7.82
CA CYS A 603 -10.38 -12.76 -8.57
C CYS A 603 -11.59 -12.19 -9.32
N ASP A 604 -12.06 -11.00 -8.92
CA ASP A 604 -13.18 -10.29 -9.56
C ASP A 604 -12.69 -9.21 -10.54
N GLN A 605 -11.37 -9.07 -10.71
CA GLN A 605 -10.78 -8.10 -11.62
C GLN A 605 -10.53 -8.71 -13.01
N PRO A 606 -10.45 -7.88 -14.06
CA PRO A 606 -9.96 -8.33 -15.35
C PRO A 606 -8.51 -8.82 -15.26
N TYR A 607 -8.22 -9.95 -15.90
CA TYR A 607 -6.87 -10.50 -15.99
C TYR A 607 -6.15 -9.95 -17.22
N ALA A 608 -4.93 -9.44 -17.01
CA ALA A 608 -4.03 -9.08 -18.10
C ALA A 608 -3.20 -10.30 -18.52
N ARG A 609 -3.15 -10.60 -19.82
CA ARG A 609 -2.31 -11.66 -20.40
C ARG A 609 -0.91 -11.12 -20.70
N TYR A 610 0.10 -11.94 -20.46
CA TYR A 610 1.50 -11.68 -20.75
C TYR A 610 2.13 -12.90 -21.42
N SER A 611 3.05 -12.67 -22.35
CA SER A 611 3.94 -13.68 -22.92
C SER A 611 5.36 -13.40 -22.46
N LEU A 612 5.95 -14.33 -21.69
CA LEU A 612 7.35 -14.22 -21.26
C LEU A 612 8.28 -14.22 -22.48
N ARG A 613 7.96 -15.01 -23.51
CA ARG A 613 8.72 -15.03 -24.76
C ARG A 613 8.78 -13.65 -25.42
N GLU A 614 7.62 -13.02 -25.63
CA GLU A 614 7.56 -11.69 -26.25
C GLU A 614 8.32 -10.63 -25.46
N TRP A 615 8.24 -10.67 -24.13
CA TRP A 615 8.99 -9.74 -23.29
C TRP A 615 10.50 -9.98 -23.29
N LEU A 616 10.95 -11.24 -23.37
CA LEU A 616 12.37 -11.56 -23.53
C LEU A 616 12.90 -11.13 -24.90
N ASP A 617 12.12 -11.29 -25.97
CA ASP A 617 12.46 -10.81 -27.30
C ASP A 617 12.53 -9.27 -27.31
N GLU A 618 11.57 -8.62 -26.65
CA GLU A 618 11.54 -7.17 -26.46
C GLU A 618 12.77 -6.66 -25.68
N MET A 619 13.24 -7.40 -24.66
CA MET A 619 14.50 -7.09 -23.95
C MET A 619 15.74 -7.20 -24.84
N ALA A 620 15.71 -8.09 -25.84
CA ALA A 620 16.83 -8.31 -26.75
C ALA A 620 16.90 -7.29 -27.89
N ARG A 621 15.83 -6.52 -28.14
CA ARG A 621 15.80 -5.54 -29.23
C ARG A 621 16.87 -4.46 -29.04
N PRO A 622 17.63 -4.12 -30.11
CA PRO A 622 18.57 -3.01 -30.07
C PRO A 622 17.85 -1.73 -29.68
N ARG A 623 18.47 -0.93 -28.83
CA ARG A 623 17.93 0.37 -28.46
C ARG A 623 17.90 1.25 -29.70
N PRO A 624 16.77 1.89 -30.04
CA PRO A 624 16.82 2.95 -31.04
C PRO A 624 17.83 3.99 -30.55
N GLU A 625 18.81 4.32 -31.38
CA GLU A 625 19.73 5.41 -31.08
C GLU A 625 18.90 6.64 -30.72
N ARG A 626 19.19 7.28 -29.58
CA ARG A 626 18.59 8.58 -29.25
C ARG A 626 19.04 9.54 -30.33
N GLY A 627 18.26 9.64 -31.41
CA GLY A 627 18.52 10.52 -32.53
C GLY A 627 18.75 11.91 -31.98
N GLY A 628 19.94 12.46 -32.27
CA GLY A 628 20.30 13.83 -31.94
C GLY A 628 19.16 14.77 -32.32
N LYS A 629 18.92 15.76 -31.44
CA LYS A 629 17.98 16.88 -31.60
C LYS A 629 17.32 16.91 -32.98
N ARG A 630 16.12 16.33 -33.11
CA ARG A 630 15.27 16.60 -34.26
C ARG A 630 14.90 18.08 -34.20
N ASP A 631 15.58 18.84 -35.03
CA ASP A 631 15.24 20.20 -35.41
C ASP A 631 13.76 20.24 -35.80
N ARG A 632 12.91 20.84 -34.96
CA ARG A 632 11.53 21.15 -35.30
C ARG A 632 11.53 22.32 -36.29
N LYS A 633 11.88 22.05 -37.55
CA LYS A 633 11.58 22.97 -38.65
C LYS A 633 10.17 22.69 -39.17
N ARG A 634 9.27 23.61 -38.82
CA ARG A 634 8.05 24.04 -39.52
C ARG A 634 7.54 23.10 -40.63
N ARG A 635 6.37 22.52 -40.39
CA ARG A 635 5.35 22.34 -41.44
C ARG A 635 4.07 23.03 -40.96
N ASP A 636 4.03 24.34 -41.19
CA ASP A 636 2.78 25.03 -41.47
C ASP A 636 2.63 25.12 -42.99
N SER A 637 1.36 25.06 -43.40
CA SER A 637 0.80 25.30 -44.74
C SER A 637 0.89 24.18 -45.79
N GLY A 638 -0.29 23.71 -46.21
CA GLY A 638 -0.49 23.12 -47.54
C GLY A 638 -1.54 22.02 -47.63
N LEU A 639 -2.81 22.45 -47.72
CA LEU A 639 -4.02 21.73 -48.17
C LEU A 639 -4.76 20.83 -47.16
#